data_AF-A0AAD6GQL6-F1
#
_entry.id   AF-A0AAD6GQL6-F1
#
_cell.length_a   1.000
_cell.length_b   1.000
_cell.length_c   1.000
_cell.angle_alpha   90.00
_cell.angle_beta   90.00
_cell.angle_gamma   90.00
#
_symmetry.space_group_name_H-M   'P 1'
#
loop_
_entity.id
_entity.type
_entity.pdbx_description
1 polymer ?
#
loop_
_entity_poly.entity_id
_entity_poly.type
_entity_poly.pdbx_seq_one_letter_code
_entity_poly.pdbx_strand_id
1 'polypeptide(L)'
;MSTDLSISAGMKAVRDSSGLQDFEAIRLMAERCPKEERYGVQLAVMEKLLNVRDDNTEAIALWYQYVEESGVWKRDDEPGVWLRAQKISEKHAKNVKYIDSIREKACLRWGEDNALPFFTRILTKTSAEHVNTLLLCDVEFEDMRCAVNHEILNRLQRRGRGHRRDKMVIQGDLARAAKSLDTSSISADEYKKHGLKFDDSGFLVGLAQGELPAPSLEDVGAEDRYGRYVDEEKDAKMDDGRSVFVPSPSPSDPDRSSSEEPVGPDYQRRARRHGGINLPANRRPVRRRPIDRENCTCELSKGLRDSFTKRAEERSDRLKLVVLRRVVRSLCVFTAEKICDRHTRALCSMLGLYIRQFTHAELLSRLNYAARQIGDWDKFVAKKVEWFSAKKLDFHVVRTSFRLEPRPEQPRIAALSQTGLSLEDVCTRVYGTPRFDGSVKDRDIQEKGSVILPGLFAWLEDNISNVKGVDELGAELGIRVENLLQLIHVEFDMYDYHYSPAVARARMGWNRSMFHSLAQQLTRQDVCYYAAYVAARPDHAWRLISFPYYTKSAYPGEDTEFIHIDLAIGDYLATGRGGYALQGSVSFTDEDEDNCSIVLPMLHKREILQRYWDMIKDDPDASVTGHTVAIAPWMWGPEFIRELGTDFERAICMKGDVRLTLPTIPHGSNGPATRLRRTIMPWFGFVHEDHERLETAEAGTWSDISAAHRDLSLAAKIPSGSTCHVFAVQPYTFPGTAQLTGLGAIADALVGRVKWSEWCVTVELDILFGEDRHAAHEWIKMWRRRATARFVEAFRSVISAEKAAYGEHSFFHLMSNKLPIPPPHLMYQKDLGDEGSDGEAVGGEAVGGGD
;
A
#
# COMPACT_ATOMS: atom_id res chain seq x y z
N MET A 1 52.21 16.95 -17.80
CA MET A 1 53.08 16.42 -16.73
C MET A 1 53.36 17.41 -15.60
N SER A 2 53.72 18.69 -15.81
CA SER A 2 53.82 19.62 -14.65
C SER A 2 52.46 20.18 -14.18
N THR A 3 51.44 20.17 -15.04
CA THR A 3 50.06 20.60 -14.74
C THR A 3 49.28 19.62 -13.85
N ASP A 4 49.59 18.32 -13.90
CA ASP A 4 48.91 17.31 -13.05
C ASP A 4 49.30 17.43 -11.57
N LEU A 5 50.48 17.99 -11.28
CA LEU A 5 51.03 18.08 -9.93
C LEU A 5 50.47 19.27 -9.12
N SER A 6 50.13 20.42 -9.75
CA SER A 6 49.48 21.54 -9.05
C SER A 6 48.05 21.19 -8.63
N ILE A 7 47.28 20.60 -9.55
CA ILE A 7 45.91 20.14 -9.32
C ILE A 7 45.88 19.07 -8.21
N SER A 8 46.81 18.10 -8.25
CA SER A 8 46.95 17.06 -7.22
C SER A 8 47.20 17.64 -5.83
N ALA A 9 48.09 18.64 -5.70
CA ALA A 9 48.38 19.29 -4.43
C ALA A 9 47.17 20.05 -3.86
N GLY A 10 46.43 20.79 -4.71
CA GLY A 10 45.19 21.48 -4.33
C GLY A 10 44.07 20.52 -3.91
N MET A 11 43.88 19.42 -4.64
CA MET A 11 42.87 18.41 -4.30
C MET A 11 43.18 17.65 -3.01
N LYS A 12 44.46 17.54 -2.60
CA LYS A 12 44.82 16.93 -1.32
C LYS A 12 44.33 17.78 -0.13
N ALA A 13 44.51 19.10 -0.17
CA ALA A 13 44.00 20.01 0.88
C ALA A 13 42.47 19.94 1.06
N VAL A 14 41.72 19.75 -0.05
CA VAL A 14 40.25 19.59 -0.05
C VAL A 14 39.80 18.21 0.45
N ARG A 15 40.68 17.19 0.47
CA ARG A 15 40.36 15.87 1.03
C ARG A 15 40.48 15.83 2.56
N ASP A 16 41.41 16.59 3.13
CA ASP A 16 41.80 16.47 4.53
C ASP A 16 41.03 17.41 5.50
N SER A 17 40.25 18.37 4.97
CA SER A 17 39.42 19.30 5.75
C SER A 17 38.04 18.70 6.10
N SER A 18 37.95 18.04 7.26
CA SER A 18 36.75 17.36 7.75
C SER A 18 35.69 18.24 8.43
N GLY A 19 35.78 19.57 8.31
CA GLY A 19 34.84 20.50 8.92
C GLY A 19 34.72 21.83 8.18
N LEU A 20 33.53 22.45 8.27
CA LEU A 20 33.15 23.74 7.65
C LEU A 20 33.86 24.97 8.26
N GLN A 21 34.85 24.79 9.13
CA GLN A 21 35.33 25.84 10.04
C GLN A 21 36.20 26.93 9.40
N ASP A 22 36.51 26.86 8.11
CA ASP A 22 37.13 28.01 7.44
C ASP A 22 36.73 28.12 5.95
N PHE A 23 35.51 28.64 5.72
CA PHE A 23 35.08 29.11 4.40
C PHE A 23 36.07 30.10 3.79
N GLU A 24 36.69 30.94 4.62
CA GLU A 24 37.63 31.97 4.18
C GLU A 24 38.96 31.37 3.73
N ALA A 25 39.48 30.33 4.39
CA ALA A 25 40.63 29.57 3.90
C ALA A 25 40.34 28.87 2.56
N ILE A 26 39.14 28.32 2.37
CA ILE A 26 38.74 27.70 1.10
C ILE A 26 38.65 28.78 0.00
N ARG A 27 38.14 29.98 0.32
CA ARG A 27 38.10 31.14 -0.59
C ARG A 27 39.50 31.63 -0.95
N LEU A 28 40.35 31.86 0.05
CA LEU A 28 41.75 32.28 -0.10
C LEU A 28 42.58 31.25 -0.87
N MET A 29 42.30 29.95 -0.71
CA MET A 29 42.93 28.89 -1.50
C MET A 29 42.57 29.03 -3.00
N ALA A 30 41.29 29.21 -3.34
CA ALA A 30 40.86 29.43 -4.71
C ALA A 30 41.38 30.76 -5.30
N GLU A 31 41.46 31.83 -4.50
CA GLU A 31 42.05 33.12 -4.90
C GLU A 31 43.55 33.02 -5.20
N ARG A 32 44.29 32.14 -4.50
CA ARG A 32 45.72 31.87 -4.76
C ARG A 32 45.98 31.07 -6.04
N CYS A 33 44.98 30.39 -6.61
CA CYS A 33 45.14 29.71 -7.89
C CYS A 33 45.23 30.71 -9.06
N PRO A 34 46.03 30.41 -10.11
CA PRO A 34 46.02 31.15 -11.37
C PRO A 34 44.59 31.27 -11.94
N LYS A 35 44.30 32.35 -12.67
CA LYS A 35 42.94 32.64 -13.15
C LYS A 35 42.40 31.54 -14.06
N GLU A 36 43.31 30.90 -14.79
CA GLU A 36 43.08 29.81 -15.74
C GLU A 36 42.71 28.49 -15.03
N GLU A 37 43.26 28.24 -13.84
CA GLU A 37 43.04 27.02 -13.05
C GLU A 37 41.90 27.18 -12.03
N ARG A 38 41.61 28.42 -11.60
CA ARG A 38 40.67 28.73 -10.50
C ARG A 38 39.27 28.16 -10.71
N TYR A 39 38.75 28.14 -11.95
CA TYR A 39 37.42 27.58 -12.22
C TYR A 39 37.33 26.08 -11.88
N GLY A 40 38.38 25.30 -12.18
CA GLY A 40 38.43 23.87 -11.86
C GLY A 40 38.40 23.62 -10.34
N VAL A 41 39.11 24.45 -9.58
CA VAL A 41 39.10 24.40 -8.10
C VAL A 41 37.73 24.81 -7.55
N GLN A 42 37.13 25.89 -8.07
CA GLN A 42 35.78 26.34 -7.69
C GLN A 42 34.72 25.27 -7.92
N LEU A 43 34.76 24.59 -9.07
CA LEU A 43 33.86 23.48 -9.42
C LEU A 43 34.06 22.27 -8.50
N ALA A 44 35.30 21.83 -8.29
CA ALA A 44 35.60 20.69 -7.42
C ALA A 44 35.15 20.90 -5.97
N VAL A 45 35.30 22.12 -5.44
CA VAL A 45 34.78 22.49 -4.11
C VAL A 45 33.24 22.46 -4.11
N MET A 46 32.56 22.97 -5.14
CA MET A 46 31.10 22.94 -5.23
C MET A 46 30.56 21.50 -5.32
N GLU A 47 31.19 20.63 -6.12
CA GLU A 47 30.86 19.21 -6.18
C GLU A 47 31.04 18.51 -4.83
N LYS A 48 32.10 18.83 -4.09
CA LYS A 48 32.32 18.32 -2.73
C LYS A 48 31.21 18.79 -1.79
N LEU A 49 30.88 20.08 -1.78
CA LEU A 49 29.81 20.66 -0.94
C LEU A 49 28.43 20.02 -1.22
N LEU A 50 28.10 19.75 -2.48
CA LEU A 50 26.84 19.13 -2.91
C LEU A 50 26.72 17.63 -2.60
N ASN A 51 27.82 16.97 -2.26
CA ASN A 51 27.90 15.53 -1.98
C ASN A 51 28.07 15.20 -0.48
N VAL A 52 28.30 16.19 0.39
CA VAL A 52 28.18 16.00 1.84
C VAL A 52 26.70 15.79 2.19
N ARG A 53 26.40 14.76 3.01
CA ARG A 53 25.02 14.32 3.30
C ARG A 53 24.23 15.24 4.24
N ASP A 54 24.90 16.17 4.91
CA ASP A 54 24.32 17.08 5.88
C ASP A 54 23.94 18.45 5.26
N ASP A 55 23.11 19.23 5.97
CA ASP A 55 22.41 20.43 5.47
C ASP A 55 23.31 21.67 5.21
N ASN A 56 24.36 21.54 4.38
CA ASN A 56 25.33 22.59 4.02
C ASN A 56 24.77 23.72 3.12
N THR A 57 23.49 24.05 3.26
CA THR A 57 22.74 24.99 2.41
C THR A 57 23.34 26.39 2.41
N GLU A 58 23.83 26.86 3.56
CA GLU A 58 24.48 28.17 3.72
C GLU A 58 25.85 28.20 3.04
N ALA A 59 26.71 27.20 3.29
CA ALA A 59 28.02 27.10 2.65
C ALA A 59 27.92 27.00 1.12
N ILE A 60 26.93 26.27 0.60
CA ILE A 60 26.63 26.22 -0.84
C ILE A 60 26.19 27.60 -1.36
N ALA A 61 25.37 28.34 -0.61
CA ALA A 61 24.91 29.67 -1.00
C ALA A 61 26.07 30.68 -1.05
N LEU A 62 26.90 30.72 0.00
CA LEU A 62 28.08 31.59 0.10
C LEU A 62 29.13 31.24 -0.98
N TRP A 63 29.38 29.94 -1.22
CA TRP A 63 30.33 29.52 -2.25
C TRP A 63 29.82 29.85 -3.66
N TYR A 64 28.53 29.66 -3.92
CA TYR A 64 27.91 30.05 -5.18
C TYR A 64 28.02 31.56 -5.44
N GLN A 65 27.71 32.38 -4.43
CA GLN A 65 27.83 33.84 -4.52
C GLN A 65 29.28 34.28 -4.78
N TYR A 66 30.24 33.75 -4.04
CA TYR A 66 31.67 34.03 -4.27
C TYR A 66 32.11 33.67 -5.70
N VAL A 67 31.68 32.52 -6.23
CA VAL A 67 32.03 32.10 -7.60
C VAL A 67 31.43 33.04 -8.64
N GLU A 68 30.18 33.47 -8.45
CA GLU A 68 29.52 34.46 -9.32
C GLU A 68 30.23 35.83 -9.28
N GLU A 69 30.60 36.31 -8.09
CA GLU A 69 31.33 37.57 -7.89
C GLU A 69 32.78 37.51 -8.41
N SER A 70 33.40 36.33 -8.43
CA SER A 70 34.81 36.17 -8.85
C SER A 70 35.09 36.49 -10.32
N GLY A 71 34.06 36.51 -11.18
CA GLY A 71 34.18 36.81 -12.61
C GLY A 71 35.01 35.79 -13.43
N VAL A 72 35.35 34.63 -12.86
CA VAL A 72 36.06 33.53 -13.55
C VAL A 72 35.08 32.50 -14.14
N TRP A 73 33.86 32.43 -13.61
CA TRP A 73 32.80 31.56 -14.12
C TRP A 73 32.36 31.95 -15.54
N LYS A 74 32.41 30.99 -16.46
CA LYS A 74 31.83 31.10 -17.81
C LYS A 74 30.40 30.58 -17.77
N ARG A 75 29.41 31.47 -17.99
CA ARG A 75 27.99 31.11 -17.97
C ARG A 75 27.53 30.20 -19.12
N ASP A 76 28.29 30.12 -20.20
CA ASP A 76 27.92 29.32 -21.38
C ASP A 76 28.25 27.82 -21.23
N ASP A 77 29.14 27.47 -20.29
CA ASP A 77 29.41 26.10 -19.86
C ASP A 77 28.66 25.81 -18.54
N GLU A 78 27.35 25.49 -18.59
CA GLU A 78 26.58 25.06 -17.39
C GLU A 78 26.57 23.53 -17.20
N PRO A 79 27.55 22.92 -16.48
CA PRO A 79 27.33 21.61 -15.89
C PRO A 79 26.23 21.71 -14.82
N GLY A 80 25.40 20.65 -14.70
CA GLY A 80 24.25 20.62 -13.78
C GLY A 80 24.56 20.86 -12.29
N VAL A 81 25.85 20.84 -11.92
CA VAL A 81 26.41 21.24 -10.62
C VAL A 81 26.01 22.68 -10.26
N TRP A 82 26.26 23.66 -11.14
CA TRP A 82 25.99 25.07 -10.84
C TRP A 82 24.49 25.38 -10.81
N LEU A 83 23.69 24.79 -11.70
CA LEU A 83 22.24 24.90 -11.68
C LEU A 83 21.62 24.32 -10.38
N ARG A 84 22.22 23.26 -9.82
CA ARG A 84 21.82 22.70 -8.52
C ARG A 84 22.21 23.64 -7.37
N ALA A 85 23.41 24.21 -7.40
CA ALA A 85 23.88 25.17 -6.41
C ALA A 85 23.05 26.46 -6.41
N GLN A 86 22.74 27.03 -7.58
CA GLN A 86 21.88 28.21 -7.75
C GLN A 86 20.52 28.00 -7.07
N LYS A 87 19.85 26.87 -7.34
CA LYS A 87 18.55 26.53 -6.73
C LYS A 87 18.61 26.41 -5.20
N ILE A 88 19.76 25.97 -4.66
CA ILE A 88 20.00 25.90 -3.21
C ILE A 88 20.24 27.32 -2.64
N SER A 89 21.04 28.15 -3.32
CA SER A 89 21.30 29.54 -2.94
C SER A 89 20.02 30.40 -2.95
N GLU A 90 19.21 30.32 -4.01
CA GLU A 90 17.90 30.98 -4.06
C GLU A 90 16.98 30.57 -2.91
N LYS A 91 16.96 29.27 -2.58
CA LYS A 91 16.16 28.73 -1.48
C LYS A 91 16.68 29.22 -0.13
N HIS A 92 17.99 29.30 0.05
CA HIS A 92 18.63 29.88 1.23
C HIS A 92 18.23 31.36 1.40
N ALA A 93 18.40 32.19 0.37
CA ALA A 93 18.03 33.61 0.40
C ALA A 93 16.53 33.84 0.70
N LYS A 94 15.65 32.99 0.17
CA LYS A 94 14.20 33.00 0.49
C LYS A 94 13.93 32.59 1.95
N ASN A 95 14.72 31.68 2.52
CA ASN A 95 14.62 31.28 3.92
C ASN A 95 15.11 32.37 4.89
N VAL A 96 16.25 33.00 4.60
CA VAL A 96 16.81 34.12 5.42
C VAL A 96 15.79 35.26 5.52
N LYS A 97 15.29 35.76 4.38
CA LYS A 97 14.24 36.80 4.35
C LYS A 97 12.97 36.41 5.11
N TYR A 98 12.62 35.13 5.14
CA TYR A 98 11.49 34.65 5.94
C TYR A 98 11.82 34.73 7.45
N ILE A 99 12.98 34.26 7.88
CA ILE A 99 13.45 34.32 9.29
C ILE A 99 13.48 35.78 9.75
N ASP A 100 14.05 36.70 8.97
CA ASP A 100 14.06 38.15 9.24
C ASP A 100 12.64 38.69 9.44
N SER A 101 11.69 38.32 8.57
CA SER A 101 10.28 38.75 8.69
C SER A 101 9.55 38.20 9.93
N ILE A 102 10.05 37.13 10.56
CA ILE A 102 9.55 36.66 11.86
C ILE A 102 10.29 37.37 13.00
N ARG A 103 11.60 37.66 12.85
CA ARG A 103 12.37 38.47 13.81
C ARG A 103 11.75 39.85 13.99
N GLU A 104 11.40 40.54 12.90
CA GLU A 104 10.72 41.85 12.95
C GLU A 104 9.40 41.78 13.74
N LYS A 105 8.58 40.73 13.52
CA LYS A 105 7.33 40.52 14.28
C LYS A 105 7.59 40.20 15.75
N ALA A 106 8.69 39.51 16.06
CA ALA A 106 9.10 39.23 17.42
C ALA A 106 9.55 40.51 18.13
N CYS A 107 10.38 41.34 17.50
CA CYS A 107 10.74 42.66 18.03
C CYS A 107 9.51 43.53 18.31
N LEU A 108 8.54 43.55 17.39
CA LEU A 108 7.28 44.28 17.57
C LEU A 108 6.37 43.76 18.70
N ARG A 109 6.50 42.49 19.13
CA ARG A 109 5.63 41.88 20.17
C ARG A 109 6.30 41.71 21.52
N TRP A 110 7.60 41.45 21.55
CA TRP A 110 8.40 41.10 22.72
C TRP A 110 9.46 42.15 23.08
N GLY A 111 9.68 43.16 22.23
CA GLY A 111 10.78 44.13 22.34
C GLY A 111 12.08 43.61 21.71
N GLU A 112 12.92 44.53 21.23
CA GLU A 112 14.20 44.19 20.60
C GLU A 112 15.17 43.51 21.57
N ASP A 113 15.25 43.99 22.81
CA ASP A 113 16.11 43.46 23.89
C ASP A 113 15.86 41.98 24.18
N ASN A 114 14.63 41.50 23.96
CA ASN A 114 14.24 40.10 24.15
C ASN A 114 14.32 39.29 22.85
N ALA A 115 13.81 39.86 21.76
CA ALA A 115 13.71 39.17 20.48
C ALA A 115 15.06 38.95 19.79
N LEU A 116 15.96 39.96 19.81
CA LEU A 116 17.23 39.87 19.11
C LEU A 116 18.16 38.81 19.73
N PRO A 117 18.37 38.75 21.06
CA PRO A 117 19.15 37.67 21.67
C PRO A 117 18.54 36.30 21.39
N PHE A 118 17.21 36.14 21.52
CA PHE A 118 16.55 34.86 21.24
C PHE A 118 16.78 34.39 19.79
N PHE A 119 16.68 35.29 18.80
CA PHE A 119 16.83 34.94 17.38
C PHE A 119 18.24 34.46 16.99
N THR A 120 19.28 34.70 17.80
CA THR A 120 20.60 34.05 17.60
C THR A 120 20.54 32.52 17.64
N ARG A 121 19.51 31.94 18.29
CA ARG A 121 19.25 30.49 18.37
C ARG A 121 18.36 29.98 17.22
N ILE A 122 17.85 30.86 16.34
CA ILE A 122 16.85 30.55 15.31
C ILE A 122 17.51 30.48 13.93
N LEU A 123 18.35 29.45 13.74
CA LEU A 123 19.16 29.27 12.52
C LEU A 123 18.39 28.68 11.31
N THR A 124 17.17 28.18 11.51
CA THR A 124 16.42 27.50 10.44
C THR A 124 15.03 28.09 10.22
N LYS A 125 14.55 28.01 8.97
CA LYS A 125 13.18 28.39 8.62
C LYS A 125 12.13 27.64 9.46
N THR A 126 12.33 26.34 9.72
CA THR A 126 11.39 25.54 10.52
C THR A 126 11.31 26.04 11.95
N SER A 127 12.45 26.39 12.57
CA SER A 127 12.47 27.05 13.89
C SER A 127 11.69 28.37 13.86
N ALA A 128 11.89 29.21 12.84
CA ALA A 128 11.14 30.46 12.68
C ALA A 128 9.63 30.26 12.42
N GLU A 129 9.21 29.19 11.74
CA GLU A 129 7.78 28.82 11.61
C GLU A 129 7.15 28.49 12.99
N HIS A 130 7.90 27.85 13.88
CA HIS A 130 7.47 27.58 15.26
C HIS A 130 7.47 28.84 16.14
N VAL A 131 8.45 29.74 15.99
CA VAL A 131 8.42 31.07 16.66
C VAL A 131 7.22 31.90 16.18
N ASN A 132 6.91 31.91 14.89
CA ASN A 132 5.70 32.56 14.38
C ASN A 132 4.42 31.94 14.95
N THR A 133 4.43 30.65 15.30
CA THR A 133 3.30 29.99 15.99
C THR A 133 3.17 30.45 17.44
N LEU A 134 4.29 30.66 18.16
CA LEU A 134 4.31 31.24 19.51
C LEU A 134 3.79 32.68 19.52
N LEU A 135 4.24 33.52 18.58
CA LEU A 135 3.74 34.89 18.41
C LEU A 135 2.22 34.93 18.15
N LEU A 136 1.70 33.98 17.36
CA LEU A 136 0.26 33.84 17.10
C LEU A 136 -0.56 33.30 18.28
N CYS A 137 0.09 32.74 19.31
CA CYS A 137 -0.58 32.37 20.57
C CYS A 137 -0.77 33.56 21.51
N ASP A 138 -0.25 34.75 21.17
CA ASP A 138 -0.35 35.99 21.96
C ASP A 138 0.27 35.86 23.37
N VAL A 139 1.39 35.15 23.43
CA VAL A 139 2.13 34.80 24.65
C VAL A 139 3.22 35.84 24.90
N GLU A 140 3.34 36.31 26.14
CA GLU A 140 4.41 37.24 26.54
C GLU A 140 5.77 36.54 26.51
N PHE A 141 6.86 37.33 26.38
CA PHE A 141 8.19 36.75 26.18
C PHE A 141 8.61 35.81 27.32
N GLU A 142 8.28 36.17 28.56
CA GLU A 142 8.57 35.39 29.76
C GLU A 142 7.88 34.01 29.74
N ASP A 143 6.57 34.00 29.49
CA ASP A 143 5.79 32.76 29.38
C ASP A 143 6.31 31.86 28.25
N MET A 144 6.69 32.45 27.12
CA MET A 144 7.29 31.74 25.99
C MET A 144 8.64 31.13 26.37
N ARG A 145 9.49 31.89 27.08
CA ARG A 145 10.81 31.45 27.57
C ARG A 145 10.68 30.27 28.53
N CYS A 146 9.78 30.35 29.52
CA CYS A 146 9.48 29.24 30.42
C CYS A 146 9.03 27.98 29.68
N ALA A 147 8.09 28.11 28.72
CA ALA A 147 7.60 26.97 27.96
C ALA A 147 8.67 26.30 27.08
N VAL A 148 9.60 27.08 26.51
CA VAL A 148 10.74 26.53 25.75
C VAL A 148 11.72 25.81 26.68
N ASN A 149 12.02 26.38 27.86
CA ASN A 149 12.91 25.76 28.84
C ASN A 149 12.36 24.42 29.37
N HIS A 150 11.05 24.33 29.62
CA HIS A 150 10.39 23.06 29.96
C HIS A 150 10.56 22.01 28.87
N GLU A 151 10.38 22.39 27.60
CA GLU A 151 10.49 21.43 26.50
C GLU A 151 11.92 20.98 26.21
N ILE A 152 12.93 21.79 26.56
CA ILE A 152 14.34 21.37 26.61
C ILE A 152 14.53 20.24 27.63
N LEU A 153 14.01 20.40 28.86
CA LEU A 153 14.11 19.39 29.91
C LEU A 153 13.32 18.12 29.57
N ASN A 154 12.06 18.26 29.15
CA ASN A 154 11.21 17.15 28.71
C ASN A 154 11.80 16.36 27.53
N ARG A 155 12.66 16.98 26.72
CA ARG A 155 13.47 16.29 25.71
C ARG A 155 14.62 15.51 26.35
N LEU A 156 15.42 16.17 27.20
CA LEU A 156 16.65 15.62 27.79
C LEU A 156 16.40 14.50 28.83
N GLN A 157 15.22 14.49 29.46
CA GLN A 157 14.78 13.39 30.34
C GLN A 157 14.46 12.09 29.56
N ARG A 158 14.08 12.18 28.28
CA ARG A 158 13.67 11.02 27.48
C ARG A 158 14.90 10.28 26.93
N ARG A 159 15.00 8.97 27.21
CA ARG A 159 16.09 8.12 26.66
C ARG A 159 16.13 8.19 25.12
N GLY A 160 17.29 8.53 24.58
CA GLY A 160 17.51 8.67 23.14
C GLY A 160 18.98 8.86 22.74
N ARG A 161 19.28 8.65 21.45
CA ARG A 161 20.57 8.93 20.80
C ARG A 161 20.45 10.18 19.90
N GLY A 162 21.58 10.73 19.45
CA GLY A 162 21.63 11.88 18.53
C GLY A 162 21.11 13.19 19.14
N HIS A 163 20.52 14.06 18.31
CA HIS A 163 20.03 15.41 18.68
C HIS A 163 19.04 15.47 19.86
N ARG A 164 18.53 14.33 20.36
CA ARG A 164 17.75 14.27 21.62
C ARG A 164 18.59 14.59 22.86
N ARG A 165 19.93 14.50 22.77
CA ARG A 165 20.88 14.88 23.84
C ARG A 165 21.49 16.27 23.65
N ASP A 166 21.13 16.97 22.58
CA ASP A 166 21.60 18.33 22.32
C ASP A 166 21.08 19.26 23.43
N LYS A 167 21.96 20.09 23.98
CA LYS A 167 21.63 21.05 25.05
C LYS A 167 21.14 22.39 24.51
N MET A 168 21.23 22.62 23.20
CA MET A 168 20.68 23.82 22.54
C MET A 168 19.19 23.67 22.25
N VAL A 169 18.49 24.80 22.09
CA VAL A 169 17.10 24.87 21.61
C VAL A 169 17.02 24.25 20.21
N ILE A 170 16.18 23.24 20.00
CA ILE A 170 15.91 22.72 18.64
C ILE A 170 14.47 23.00 18.17
N GLN A 171 14.25 22.88 16.85
CA GLN A 171 12.93 23.06 16.21
C GLN A 171 11.79 22.30 16.93
N GLY A 172 12.09 21.11 17.46
CA GLY A 172 11.11 20.28 18.16
C GLY A 172 10.66 20.86 19.50
N ASP A 173 11.51 21.62 20.19
CA ASP A 173 11.19 22.19 21.51
C ASP A 173 10.25 23.37 21.34
N LEU A 174 10.57 24.27 20.40
CA LEU A 174 9.70 25.37 19.96
C LEU A 174 8.31 24.85 19.53
N ALA A 175 8.27 23.74 18.78
CA ALA A 175 7.04 23.13 18.30
C ALA A 175 6.16 22.51 19.41
N ARG A 176 6.77 22.07 20.53
CA ARG A 176 6.05 21.55 21.69
C ARG A 176 5.67 22.67 22.66
N ALA A 177 6.55 23.64 22.88
CA ALA A 177 6.30 24.81 23.71
C ALA A 177 5.08 25.59 23.18
N ALA A 178 4.99 25.75 21.86
CA ALA A 178 3.84 26.32 21.18
C ALA A 178 2.51 25.56 21.43
N LYS A 179 2.54 24.31 21.92
CA LYS A 179 1.37 23.53 22.32
C LYS A 179 1.12 23.62 23.82
N SER A 180 2.10 23.19 24.63
CA SER A 180 2.00 23.09 26.08
C SER A 180 1.76 24.46 26.72
N LEU A 181 2.58 25.46 26.37
CA LEU A 181 2.63 26.76 27.04
C LEU A 181 2.75 26.59 28.57
N ASP A 182 3.64 25.69 29.00
CA ASP A 182 3.91 25.44 30.41
C ASP A 182 4.78 26.58 30.97
N THR A 183 4.18 27.42 31.81
CA THR A 183 4.84 28.57 32.44
C THR A 183 5.21 28.29 33.90
N SER A 184 5.14 27.04 34.36
CA SER A 184 5.51 26.69 35.73
C SER A 184 7.00 26.93 35.99
N SER A 185 7.35 27.27 37.23
CA SER A 185 8.75 27.49 37.62
C SER A 185 9.54 26.18 37.61
N ILE A 186 10.59 26.13 36.81
CA ILE A 186 11.57 25.03 36.80
C ILE A 186 12.44 25.15 38.06
N SER A 187 12.60 24.05 38.80
CA SER A 187 13.46 24.02 40.00
C SER A 187 14.94 24.00 39.65
N ALA A 188 15.78 24.46 40.59
CA ALA A 188 17.24 24.50 40.41
C ALA A 188 17.83 23.11 40.14
N ASP A 189 17.28 22.08 40.77
CA ASP A 189 17.81 20.72 40.75
C ASP A 189 17.44 19.99 39.45
N GLU A 190 16.26 20.28 38.89
CA GLU A 190 15.81 19.72 37.60
C GLU A 190 16.76 20.04 36.46
N TYR A 191 17.16 21.31 36.28
CA TYR A 191 18.06 21.66 35.17
C TYR A 191 19.53 21.36 35.47
N LYS A 192 19.99 21.49 36.74
CA LYS A 192 21.34 21.11 37.14
C LYS A 192 21.63 19.62 36.91
N LYS A 193 20.65 18.74 37.15
CA LYS A 193 20.74 17.28 36.89
C LYS A 193 21.06 16.94 35.43
N HIS A 194 20.73 17.83 34.48
CA HIS A 194 21.06 17.68 33.06
C HIS A 194 22.32 18.46 32.63
N GLY A 195 23.04 19.07 33.58
CA GLY A 195 24.24 19.87 33.34
C GLY A 195 23.92 21.12 32.50
N LEU A 196 22.85 21.81 32.85
CA LEU A 196 22.40 23.06 32.23
C LEU A 196 22.58 24.25 33.18
N LYS A 197 22.61 25.45 32.63
CA LYS A 197 22.44 26.73 33.33
C LYS A 197 21.52 27.65 32.52
N PHE A 198 20.97 28.68 33.14
CA PHE A 198 20.39 29.79 32.38
C PHE A 198 21.50 30.67 31.80
N ASP A 199 21.31 31.14 30.56
CA ASP A 199 22.11 32.21 29.97
C ASP A 199 21.54 33.60 30.29
N ASP A 200 22.21 34.66 29.83
CA ASP A 200 21.80 36.06 30.05
C ASP A 200 20.44 36.41 29.42
N SER A 201 19.95 35.60 28.47
CA SER A 201 18.61 35.70 27.89
C SER A 201 17.56 34.91 28.68
N GLY A 202 17.97 34.16 29.71
CA GLY A 202 17.14 33.26 30.52
C GLY A 202 16.73 31.96 29.84
N PHE A 203 17.44 31.51 28.81
CA PHE A 203 17.24 30.19 28.21
C PHE A 203 18.20 29.16 28.81
N LEU A 204 17.75 27.91 28.92
CA LEU A 204 18.59 26.80 29.37
C LEU A 204 19.62 26.42 28.28
N VAL A 205 20.90 26.50 28.65
CA VAL A 205 22.06 26.13 27.84
C VAL A 205 22.95 25.15 28.58
N GLY A 206 23.83 24.45 27.87
CA GLY A 206 24.80 23.57 28.50
C GLY A 206 25.86 24.32 29.30
N LEU A 207 26.24 23.77 30.47
CA LEU A 207 27.49 24.14 31.14
C LEU A 207 28.68 23.90 30.20
N ALA A 208 29.61 24.85 30.16
CA ALA A 208 30.85 24.67 29.40
C ALA A 208 31.71 23.57 30.05
N GLN A 209 32.54 22.88 29.26
CA GLN A 209 33.51 21.91 29.79
C GLN A 209 34.54 22.65 30.67
N GLY A 210 34.33 22.59 31.99
CA GLY A 210 35.09 23.34 33.00
C GLY A 210 34.22 23.98 34.09
N GLU A 211 32.93 24.20 33.84
CA GLU A 211 31.98 24.83 34.79
C GLU A 211 31.17 23.82 35.63
N LEU A 212 31.66 22.59 35.81
CA LEU A 212 30.95 21.63 36.66
C LEU A 212 31.01 22.10 38.12
N PRO A 213 29.86 22.30 38.80
CA PRO A 213 29.88 22.62 40.22
C PRO A 213 30.53 21.46 40.98
N ALA A 214 31.40 21.77 41.94
CA ALA A 214 31.92 20.78 42.87
C ALA A 214 30.74 20.08 43.57
N PRO A 215 30.77 18.74 43.74
CA PRO A 215 29.67 18.02 44.37
C PRO A 215 29.44 18.54 45.79
N SER A 216 28.17 18.86 46.11
CA SER A 216 27.76 19.25 47.45
C SER A 216 27.97 18.08 48.41
N LEU A 217 28.61 18.36 49.54
CA LEU A 217 29.11 17.39 50.53
C LEU A 217 28.02 16.61 51.32
N GLU A 218 26.74 16.72 50.93
CA GLU A 218 25.60 16.22 51.70
C GLU A 218 24.99 14.91 51.17
N ASP A 219 25.31 14.49 49.94
CA ASP A 219 24.83 13.22 49.34
C ASP A 219 25.95 12.16 49.24
N VAL A 220 26.56 11.81 50.37
CA VAL A 220 27.52 10.68 50.47
C VAL A 220 26.89 9.54 51.27
N GLY A 221 26.24 8.62 50.57
CA GLY A 221 25.65 7.41 51.16
C GLY A 221 25.58 6.24 50.18
N ALA A 222 26.38 5.21 50.42
CA ALA A 222 26.40 3.90 49.75
C ALA A 222 26.87 3.84 48.28
N GLU A 223 28.21 3.73 48.14
CA GLU A 223 28.93 2.67 47.40
C GLU A 223 28.13 1.48 46.83
N ASP A 224 28.58 0.73 45.82
CA ASP A 224 29.60 0.86 44.74
C ASP A 224 29.47 -0.40 43.84
N ARG A 225 30.34 -0.56 42.83
CA ARG A 225 30.53 -1.70 41.90
C ARG A 225 29.64 -1.71 40.64
N TYR A 226 30.13 -1.03 39.61
CA TYR A 226 30.35 -1.71 38.32
C TYR A 226 31.68 -1.27 37.70
N GLY A 227 32.59 -2.22 37.53
CA GLY A 227 33.97 -1.96 37.11
C GLY A 227 34.20 -2.13 35.61
N ARG A 228 34.95 -1.16 35.05
CA ARG A 228 35.90 -1.25 33.92
C ARG A 228 35.50 -1.97 32.62
N TYR A 229 35.40 -1.14 31.58
CA TYR A 229 35.91 -1.47 30.24
C TYR A 229 37.38 -1.89 30.27
N VAL A 230 37.75 -2.81 29.37
CA VAL A 230 39.08 -2.92 28.76
C VAL A 230 38.86 -3.25 27.28
N ASP A 231 39.46 -2.47 26.38
CA ASP A 231 39.55 -2.80 24.95
C ASP A 231 40.66 -3.84 24.72
N GLU A 232 40.51 -4.77 23.76
CA GLU A 232 41.67 -5.24 22.98
C GLU A 232 41.29 -5.96 21.67
N GLU A 233 42.30 -6.10 20.79
CA GLU A 233 42.19 -6.48 19.37
C GLU A 233 42.33 -8.00 19.08
N LYS A 234 42.03 -8.33 17.81
CA LYS A 234 42.68 -9.35 16.93
C LYS A 234 42.20 -10.82 16.87
N ASP A 235 42.00 -11.20 15.60
CA ASP A 235 42.45 -12.40 14.88
C ASP A 235 42.01 -13.82 15.29
N ALA A 236 41.15 -14.37 14.43
CA ALA A 236 41.21 -15.69 13.79
C ALA A 236 41.76 -16.91 14.56
N LYS A 237 40.89 -17.92 14.71
CA LYS A 237 41.17 -19.31 14.26
C LYS A 237 39.91 -20.19 14.17
N MET A 238 40.00 -21.20 13.31
CA MET A 238 39.13 -22.39 13.28
C MET A 238 39.35 -23.23 14.54
N ASP A 239 38.33 -23.96 15.02
CA ASP A 239 38.30 -25.43 14.85
C ASP A 239 36.89 -26.03 15.11
N ASP A 240 36.77 -27.33 14.77
CA ASP A 240 35.67 -28.28 14.96
C ASP A 240 35.17 -28.40 16.42
N GLY A 241 33.95 -28.92 16.60
CA GLY A 241 33.39 -29.18 17.92
C GLY A 241 31.90 -29.53 17.94
N ARG A 242 31.53 -30.72 17.45
CA ARG A 242 30.21 -31.33 17.72
C ARG A 242 29.87 -31.27 19.22
N SER A 243 28.71 -30.70 19.56
CA SER A 243 28.10 -30.86 20.89
C SER A 243 26.60 -31.08 20.76
N VAL A 244 26.16 -32.28 21.12
CA VAL A 244 24.74 -32.66 21.21
C VAL A 244 24.17 -32.04 22.48
N PHE A 245 23.04 -31.34 22.39
CA PHE A 245 22.27 -30.97 23.58
C PHE A 245 20.80 -31.36 23.46
N VAL A 246 20.38 -32.18 24.42
CA VAL A 246 19.00 -32.67 24.60
C VAL A 246 18.20 -31.59 25.33
N PRO A 247 17.01 -31.19 24.85
CA PRO A 247 16.08 -30.38 25.64
C PRO A 247 15.20 -31.28 26.52
N SER A 248 15.33 -31.19 27.84
CA SER A 248 14.33 -31.74 28.77
C SER A 248 13.30 -30.66 29.12
N PRO A 249 11.98 -30.96 29.14
CA PRO A 249 10.92 -30.00 29.43
C PRO A 249 10.56 -29.93 30.92
N SER A 250 10.09 -28.78 31.39
CA SER A 250 9.33 -28.56 32.66
C SER A 250 8.95 -27.06 32.78
N PRO A 251 7.92 -26.69 33.56
CA PRO A 251 6.53 -26.93 33.19
C PRO A 251 5.70 -25.63 33.16
N SER A 252 4.50 -25.72 32.59
CA SER A 252 3.45 -24.71 32.70
C SER A 252 2.91 -24.61 34.13
N ASP A 253 2.63 -23.38 34.59
CA ASP A 253 1.69 -23.10 35.69
C ASP A 253 0.74 -21.94 35.27
N PRO A 254 -0.51 -21.87 35.77
CA PRO A 254 -1.58 -21.09 35.14
C PRO A 254 -1.96 -19.78 35.87
N ASP A 255 -2.96 -19.11 35.30
CA ASP A 255 -3.81 -18.06 35.88
C ASP A 255 -3.16 -16.79 36.45
N ARG A 256 -3.33 -15.68 35.69
CA ARG A 256 -4.00 -14.51 36.28
C ARG A 256 -4.78 -13.66 35.28
N SER A 257 -6.01 -13.35 35.66
CA SER A 257 -7.00 -12.62 34.88
C SER A 257 -6.90 -11.10 35.01
N SER A 258 -7.55 -10.43 34.04
CA SER A 258 -8.12 -9.07 34.12
C SER A 258 -7.21 -7.88 34.45
N SER A 259 -6.93 -7.08 33.41
CA SER A 259 -7.23 -5.63 33.42
C SER A 259 -7.22 -5.07 31.99
N GLU A 260 -8.26 -4.32 31.62
CA GLU A 260 -8.36 -3.63 30.33
C GLU A 260 -7.48 -2.36 30.34
N GLU A 261 -6.70 -2.12 29.28
CA GLU A 261 -6.17 -0.78 28.96
C GLU A 261 -6.29 -0.47 27.45
N PRO A 262 -6.58 0.79 27.06
CA PRO A 262 -6.92 1.15 25.70
C PRO A 262 -5.71 1.47 24.82
N VAL A 263 -5.61 0.80 23.66
CA VAL A 263 -4.60 1.13 22.63
C VAL A 263 -4.97 2.44 21.93
N GLY A 264 -4.14 3.48 22.13
CA GLY A 264 -4.29 4.78 21.47
C GLY A 264 -3.82 4.78 20.00
N PRO A 265 -4.42 5.61 19.12
CA PRO A 265 -4.09 5.61 17.69
C PRO A 265 -2.94 6.57 17.36
N ASP A 266 -1.80 6.06 16.89
CA ASP A 266 -0.68 6.89 16.43
C ASP A 266 -0.10 6.42 15.08
N TYR A 267 -0.92 6.49 14.01
CA TYR A 267 -0.45 6.23 12.64
C TYR A 267 -1.17 7.03 11.53
N GLN A 268 -1.22 8.38 11.64
CA GLN A 268 -1.57 9.24 10.49
C GLN A 268 -0.77 10.55 10.47
N ARG A 269 0.48 10.53 9.94
CA ARG A 269 1.21 11.79 9.64
C ARG A 269 2.37 11.74 8.64
N ARG A 270 2.21 11.11 7.47
CA ARG A 270 3.15 11.28 6.33
C ARG A 270 2.48 11.13 4.94
N ALA A 271 2.06 12.25 4.33
CA ALA A 271 1.92 12.43 2.87
C ALA A 271 1.32 13.81 2.46
N ARG A 272 2.05 14.94 2.59
CA ARG A 272 1.70 16.23 1.92
C ARG A 272 2.91 17.19 1.70
N ARG A 273 3.80 16.85 0.75
CA ARG A 273 4.79 17.72 0.06
C ARG A 273 5.19 16.97 -1.23
N HIS A 274 5.30 17.51 -2.44
CA HIS A 274 5.05 18.84 -3.05
C HIS A 274 4.15 18.64 -4.31
N GLY A 275 3.83 19.60 -5.21
CA GLY A 275 4.27 20.99 -5.38
C GLY A 275 3.31 21.82 -6.25
N GLY A 276 3.59 23.11 -6.41
CA GLY A 276 2.77 24.06 -7.18
C GLY A 276 3.39 24.49 -8.50
N ILE A 277 2.55 24.87 -9.46
CA ILE A 277 2.93 25.49 -10.73
C ILE A 277 2.30 26.89 -10.80
N ASN A 278 3.06 27.87 -11.29
CA ASN A 278 2.62 29.25 -11.39
C ASN A 278 1.58 29.43 -12.51
N LEU A 279 0.55 30.24 -12.26
CA LEU A 279 -0.34 30.80 -13.29
C LEU A 279 -0.20 32.33 -13.34
N PRO A 280 -0.30 32.96 -14.52
CA PRO A 280 -0.10 34.40 -14.67
C PRO A 280 -1.28 35.21 -14.13
N ALA A 281 -0.98 36.39 -13.60
CA ALA A 281 -1.98 37.32 -13.11
C ALA A 281 -2.76 37.95 -14.28
N ASN A 282 -4.09 37.77 -14.32
CA ASN A 282 -5.04 38.84 -14.70
C ASN A 282 -6.52 38.41 -14.59
N ARG A 283 -7.22 38.92 -13.56
CA ARG A 283 -8.61 39.42 -13.60
C ARG A 283 -8.96 40.01 -12.22
N ARG A 284 -9.19 41.33 -12.17
CA ARG A 284 -9.57 42.02 -10.92
C ARG A 284 -10.96 41.52 -10.45
N PRO A 285 -11.15 41.17 -9.17
CA PRO A 285 -12.48 40.83 -8.67
C PRO A 285 -13.38 42.07 -8.67
N VAL A 286 -14.65 41.87 -9.04
CA VAL A 286 -15.69 42.90 -8.95
C VAL A 286 -15.82 43.34 -7.48
N ARG A 287 -15.57 44.62 -7.21
CA ARG A 287 -15.76 45.20 -5.86
C ARG A 287 -17.23 45.07 -5.46
N ARG A 288 -17.54 44.16 -4.53
CA ARG A 288 -18.80 44.24 -3.77
C ARG A 288 -18.80 45.57 -3.01
N ARG A 289 -19.91 46.30 -3.05
CA ARG A 289 -20.05 47.60 -2.36
C ARG A 289 -19.76 47.42 -0.86
N PRO A 290 -19.08 48.37 -0.20
CA PRO A 290 -19.09 48.44 1.27
C PRO A 290 -20.54 48.60 1.72
N ILE A 291 -21.00 47.70 2.58
CA ILE A 291 -22.33 47.79 3.22
C ILE A 291 -22.11 48.32 4.63
N ASP A 292 -23.00 49.22 5.06
CA ASP A 292 -22.86 50.00 6.29
C ASP A 292 -22.42 49.20 7.51
N ARG A 293 -21.47 49.77 8.24
CA ARG A 293 -20.91 49.19 9.47
C ARG A 293 -21.61 49.68 10.74
N GLU A 294 -22.40 50.74 10.64
CA GLU A 294 -22.83 51.51 11.82
C GLU A 294 -24.09 50.94 12.47
N ASN A 295 -25.00 50.32 11.70
CA ASN A 295 -26.30 49.85 12.18
C ASN A 295 -26.34 48.35 12.57
N CYS A 296 -25.48 47.89 13.50
CA CYS A 296 -25.70 46.61 14.19
C CYS A 296 -26.27 46.83 15.60
N THR A 297 -27.46 46.26 15.84
CA THR A 297 -28.15 46.22 17.14
C THR A 297 -27.65 45.12 18.09
N CYS A 298 -26.54 44.45 17.74
CA CYS A 298 -25.99 43.33 18.49
C CYS A 298 -25.23 43.77 19.75
N GLU A 299 -25.37 43.01 20.85
CA GLU A 299 -24.66 43.22 22.14
C GLU A 299 -23.14 43.01 22.07
N LEU A 300 -22.63 42.55 20.92
CA LEU A 300 -21.20 42.33 20.70
C LEU A 300 -20.42 43.65 20.72
N SER A 301 -19.33 43.68 21.49
CA SER A 301 -18.37 44.79 21.47
C SER A 301 -17.76 44.99 20.06
N LYS A 302 -17.37 46.22 19.74
CA LYS A 302 -16.80 46.57 18.42
C LYS A 302 -15.60 45.68 18.05
N GLY A 303 -14.69 45.46 18.99
CA GLY A 303 -13.53 44.56 18.80
C GLY A 303 -13.91 43.10 18.54
N LEU A 304 -14.99 42.58 19.15
CA LEU A 304 -15.50 41.23 18.83
C LEU A 304 -16.13 41.18 17.44
N ARG A 305 -16.90 42.20 17.02
CA ARG A 305 -17.44 42.29 15.65
C ARG A 305 -16.34 42.30 14.60
N ASP A 306 -15.33 43.16 14.80
CA ASP A 306 -14.18 43.27 13.89
C ASP A 306 -13.37 41.96 13.84
N SER A 307 -13.31 41.22 14.96
CA SER A 307 -12.68 39.91 15.03
C SER A 307 -13.30 38.86 14.10
N PHE A 308 -14.52 39.03 13.58
CA PHE A 308 -15.11 38.13 12.59
C PHE A 308 -14.80 38.50 11.13
N THR A 309 -14.18 39.66 10.87
CA THR A 309 -14.01 40.17 9.49
C THR A 309 -12.62 39.94 8.88
N LYS A 310 -11.59 39.68 9.70
CA LYS A 310 -10.28 39.19 9.22
C LYS A 310 -10.39 37.71 8.84
N ARG A 311 -9.91 37.34 7.63
CA ARG A 311 -10.04 36.01 6.98
C ARG A 311 -10.03 34.85 7.98
N ALA A 312 -11.18 34.19 8.14
CA ALA A 312 -11.35 33.13 9.13
C ALA A 312 -10.67 31.81 8.72
N GLU A 313 -10.47 31.59 7.42
CA GLU A 313 -9.82 30.40 6.84
C GLU A 313 -8.31 30.33 7.14
N GLU A 314 -7.68 31.46 7.44
CA GLU A 314 -6.24 31.57 7.75
C GLU A 314 -5.93 31.39 9.26
N ARG A 315 -6.95 31.13 10.09
CA ARG A 315 -6.80 30.99 11.55
C ARG A 315 -6.61 29.54 11.97
N SER A 316 -5.64 29.31 12.87
CA SER A 316 -5.52 28.03 13.59
C SER A 316 -6.77 27.74 14.42
N ASP A 317 -7.08 26.47 14.63
CA ASP A 317 -8.29 26.08 15.37
C ASP A 317 -8.27 26.57 16.84
N ARG A 318 -7.07 26.67 17.43
CA ARG A 318 -6.83 27.30 18.74
C ARG A 318 -7.33 28.76 18.78
N LEU A 319 -7.07 29.55 17.74
CA LEU A 319 -7.48 30.95 17.69
C LEU A 319 -9.01 31.10 17.50
N LYS A 320 -9.65 30.16 16.78
CA LYS A 320 -11.11 30.10 16.65
C LYS A 320 -11.77 29.90 18.03
N LEU A 321 -11.19 29.02 18.86
CA LEU A 321 -11.68 28.74 20.22
C LEU A 321 -11.47 29.91 21.18
N VAL A 322 -10.36 30.64 21.10
CA VAL A 322 -10.14 31.85 21.90
C VAL A 322 -11.22 32.91 21.61
N VAL A 323 -11.57 33.12 20.33
CA VAL A 323 -12.65 34.04 19.96
C VAL A 323 -13.99 33.54 20.49
N LEU A 324 -14.33 32.25 20.36
CA LEU A 324 -15.57 31.70 20.92
C LEU A 324 -15.64 31.87 22.45
N ARG A 325 -14.56 31.60 23.19
CA ARG A 325 -14.50 31.84 24.65
C ARG A 325 -14.77 33.30 25.02
N ARG A 326 -14.23 34.26 24.27
CA ARG A 326 -14.49 35.70 24.48
C ARG A 326 -15.94 36.07 24.18
N VAL A 327 -16.55 35.51 23.14
CA VAL A 327 -17.97 35.76 22.80
C VAL A 327 -18.91 35.14 23.83
N VAL A 328 -18.65 33.91 24.28
CA VAL A 328 -19.45 33.24 25.33
C VAL A 328 -19.40 34.03 26.63
N ARG A 329 -18.22 34.53 27.05
CA ARG A 329 -18.11 35.44 28.20
C ARG A 329 -18.89 36.75 28.02
N SER A 330 -18.96 37.27 26.80
CA SER A 330 -19.64 38.54 26.51
C SER A 330 -21.17 38.45 26.45
N LEU A 331 -21.73 37.31 26.00
CA LEU A 331 -23.17 37.15 25.79
C LEU A 331 -23.86 36.23 26.82
N CYS A 332 -23.08 35.38 27.50
CA CYS A 332 -23.49 34.23 28.32
C CYS A 332 -24.23 33.13 27.55
N VAL A 333 -25.28 33.49 26.81
CA VAL A 333 -26.10 32.59 25.95
C VAL A 333 -26.33 33.26 24.60
N PHE A 334 -26.31 32.49 23.51
CA PHE A 334 -26.64 32.98 22.18
C PHE A 334 -28.16 33.02 21.97
N THR A 335 -28.75 34.21 21.90
CA THR A 335 -30.16 34.44 21.54
C THR A 335 -30.27 35.41 20.36
N ALA A 336 -31.42 35.43 19.67
CA ALA A 336 -31.63 36.27 18.49
C ALA A 336 -31.60 37.77 18.81
N GLU A 337 -31.97 38.15 20.03
CA GLU A 337 -31.90 39.51 20.58
C GLU A 337 -30.44 39.98 20.74
N LYS A 338 -29.56 39.08 21.22
CA LYS A 338 -28.17 39.42 21.56
C LYS A 338 -27.22 39.44 20.36
N ILE A 339 -27.45 38.56 19.38
CA ILE A 339 -26.58 38.43 18.20
C ILE A 339 -27.41 38.23 16.93
N CYS A 340 -27.26 39.16 15.98
CA CYS A 340 -27.95 39.11 14.70
C CYS A 340 -27.42 38.01 13.78
N ASP A 341 -28.27 37.50 12.87
CA ASP A 341 -27.96 36.39 11.96
C ASP A 341 -26.64 36.56 11.21
N ARG A 342 -26.29 37.79 10.79
CA ARG A 342 -25.00 38.12 10.16
C ARG A 342 -23.80 37.72 11.04
N HIS A 343 -23.82 38.07 12.32
CA HIS A 343 -22.72 37.74 13.24
C HIS A 343 -22.78 36.29 13.71
N THR A 344 -23.98 35.71 13.87
CA THR A 344 -24.17 34.26 14.09
C THR A 344 -23.52 33.45 12.96
N ARG A 345 -23.82 33.75 11.69
CA ARG A 345 -23.22 33.09 10.52
C ARG A 345 -21.72 33.32 10.42
N ALA A 346 -21.23 34.51 10.72
CA ALA A 346 -19.80 34.81 10.72
C ALA A 346 -19.04 34.02 11.81
N LEU A 347 -19.59 33.91 13.02
CA LEU A 347 -19.04 33.10 14.11
C LEU A 347 -19.07 31.60 13.78
N CYS A 348 -20.19 31.09 13.27
CA CYS A 348 -20.30 29.71 12.82
C CYS A 348 -19.28 29.39 11.71
N SER A 349 -19.20 30.23 10.67
CA SER A 349 -18.23 30.10 9.59
C SER A 349 -16.79 30.14 10.10
N MET A 350 -16.51 30.97 11.11
CA MET A 350 -15.18 31.05 11.71
C MET A 350 -14.82 29.76 12.45
N LEU A 351 -15.79 29.10 13.09
CA LEU A 351 -15.62 27.82 13.78
C LEU A 351 -15.58 26.61 12.82
N GLY A 352 -15.79 26.81 11.53
CA GLY A 352 -15.93 25.73 10.55
C GLY A 352 -17.29 25.02 10.58
N LEU A 353 -18.28 25.57 11.29
CA LEU A 353 -19.65 25.03 11.27
C LEU A 353 -20.29 25.28 9.90
N TYR A 354 -21.00 24.27 9.38
CA TYR A 354 -21.75 24.35 8.13
C TYR A 354 -23.00 25.21 8.32
N ILE A 355 -23.04 26.34 7.62
CA ILE A 355 -24.06 27.40 7.76
C ILE A 355 -25.09 27.47 6.62
N ARG A 356 -24.92 26.71 5.53
CA ARG A 356 -25.88 26.69 4.43
C ARG A 356 -27.13 25.90 4.87
N GLN A 357 -28.29 26.28 4.36
CA GLN A 357 -29.61 25.68 4.64
C GLN A 357 -30.16 25.84 6.08
N PHE A 358 -29.38 26.32 7.05
CA PHE A 358 -29.86 26.54 8.43
C PHE A 358 -30.38 27.97 8.67
N THR A 359 -31.51 28.06 9.35
CA THR A 359 -32.12 29.29 9.87
C THR A 359 -31.29 29.92 11.00
N HIS A 360 -31.58 31.16 11.36
CA HIS A 360 -30.89 31.85 12.45
C HIS A 360 -31.03 31.10 13.78
N ALA A 361 -32.24 30.64 14.11
CA ALA A 361 -32.54 29.91 15.35
C ALA A 361 -31.77 28.59 15.48
N GLU A 362 -31.67 27.81 14.40
CA GLU A 362 -30.90 26.56 14.38
C GLU A 362 -29.39 26.79 14.57
N LEU A 363 -28.85 27.86 13.97
CA LEU A 363 -27.45 28.23 14.16
C LEU A 363 -27.16 28.71 15.60
N LEU A 364 -28.09 29.44 16.23
CA LEU A 364 -27.99 29.81 17.65
C LEU A 364 -28.00 28.57 18.56
N SER A 365 -28.87 27.59 18.28
CA SER A 365 -28.91 26.31 18.99
C SER A 365 -27.58 25.56 18.90
N ARG A 366 -27.00 25.45 17.70
CA ARG A 366 -25.68 24.84 17.47
C ARG A 366 -24.55 25.57 18.20
N LEU A 367 -24.55 26.92 18.20
CA LEU A 367 -23.56 27.71 18.95
C LEU A 367 -23.67 27.52 20.47
N ASN A 368 -24.89 27.49 21.01
CA ASN A 368 -25.11 27.21 22.44
C ASN A 368 -24.61 25.81 22.83
N TYR A 369 -24.82 24.80 21.97
CA TYR A 369 -24.27 23.46 22.19
C TYR A 369 -22.74 23.46 22.11
N ALA A 370 -22.16 24.06 21.06
CA ALA A 370 -20.71 24.16 20.86
C ALA A 370 -20.00 24.88 22.02
N ALA A 371 -20.62 25.93 22.57
CA ALA A 371 -20.11 26.68 23.73
C ALA A 371 -20.02 25.83 25.00
N ARG A 372 -20.99 24.94 25.24
CA ARG A 372 -20.95 23.98 26.37
C ARG A 372 -19.86 22.91 26.22
N GLN A 373 -19.37 22.67 25.00
CA GLN A 373 -18.37 21.65 24.70
C GLN A 373 -16.95 22.21 24.50
N ILE A 374 -16.73 23.49 24.85
CA ILE A 374 -15.50 24.24 24.55
C ILE A 374 -14.23 23.79 25.33
N GLY A 375 -14.40 22.87 26.29
CA GLY A 375 -13.30 22.18 26.97
C GLY A 375 -12.77 20.97 26.20
N ASP A 376 -13.65 20.27 25.48
CA ASP A 376 -13.39 19.00 24.78
C ASP A 376 -13.63 19.16 23.26
N TRP A 377 -13.11 20.25 22.67
CA TRP A 377 -13.46 20.65 21.30
C TRP A 377 -13.20 19.57 20.25
N ASP A 378 -12.06 18.86 20.34
CA ASP A 378 -11.71 17.83 19.35
C ASP A 378 -12.65 16.61 19.44
N LYS A 379 -13.05 16.21 20.66
CA LYS A 379 -14.08 15.16 20.87
C LYS A 379 -15.44 15.63 20.36
N PHE A 380 -15.78 16.90 20.54
CA PHE A 380 -17.01 17.49 20.01
C PHE A 380 -17.03 17.51 18.48
N VAL A 381 -15.95 17.95 17.83
CA VAL A 381 -15.82 17.93 16.36
C VAL A 381 -15.92 16.50 15.81
N ALA A 382 -15.27 15.52 16.47
CA ALA A 382 -15.39 14.11 16.09
C ALA A 382 -16.82 13.57 16.26
N LYS A 383 -17.47 13.85 17.40
CA LYS A 383 -18.85 13.42 17.70
C LYS A 383 -19.91 14.14 16.86
N LYS A 384 -19.58 15.32 16.31
CA LYS A 384 -20.47 16.18 15.52
C LYS A 384 -19.88 16.53 14.15
N VAL A 385 -19.22 15.58 13.51
CA VAL A 385 -18.61 15.75 12.17
C VAL A 385 -19.60 16.26 11.13
N GLU A 386 -20.89 15.91 11.25
CA GLU A 386 -21.99 16.37 10.40
C GLU A 386 -22.32 17.86 10.55
N TRP A 387 -21.85 18.52 11.61
CA TRP A 387 -21.96 19.98 11.77
C TRP A 387 -20.79 20.75 11.14
N PHE A 388 -19.65 20.11 10.90
CA PHE A 388 -18.44 20.73 10.35
C PHE A 388 -18.17 20.35 8.88
N SER A 389 -18.80 19.26 8.43
CA SER A 389 -18.57 18.68 7.11
C SER A 389 -19.71 19.01 6.15
N ALA A 390 -19.38 19.68 5.05
CA ALA A 390 -20.30 19.83 3.91
C ALA A 390 -20.60 18.50 3.18
N LYS A 391 -19.91 17.40 3.52
CA LYS A 391 -19.89 16.12 2.77
C LYS A 391 -21.19 15.29 2.82
N LYS A 392 -22.36 15.91 2.96
CA LYS A 392 -23.66 15.30 2.62
C LYS A 392 -24.54 16.13 1.68
N LEU A 393 -24.03 17.23 1.12
CA LEU A 393 -24.63 17.90 -0.03
C LEU A 393 -23.57 18.22 -1.10
N ASP A 394 -23.67 17.46 -2.18
CA ASP A 394 -23.11 17.65 -3.52
C ASP A 394 -21.60 17.86 -3.67
N PHE A 395 -20.97 16.82 -4.24
CA PHE A 395 -19.67 16.88 -4.90
C PHE A 395 -19.68 17.65 -6.24
N HIS A 396 -20.76 18.37 -6.55
CA HIS A 396 -20.84 19.17 -7.77
C HIS A 396 -20.28 20.59 -7.56
N VAL A 397 -19.43 20.98 -8.51
CA VAL A 397 -18.90 22.33 -8.70
C VAL A 397 -17.82 22.77 -7.70
N VAL A 398 -16.70 22.04 -7.70
CA VAL A 398 -15.45 22.75 -8.02
C VAL A 398 -15.69 23.33 -9.42
N ARG A 399 -15.87 24.66 -9.54
CA ARG A 399 -15.96 25.27 -10.88
C ARG A 399 -14.67 24.94 -11.60
N THR A 400 -14.76 24.13 -12.65
CA THR A 400 -13.61 23.67 -13.39
C THR A 400 -12.86 24.89 -13.93
N SER A 401 -11.53 24.88 -13.85
CA SER A 401 -10.69 25.87 -14.54
C SER A 401 -10.64 25.61 -16.05
N PHE A 402 -11.17 24.47 -16.49
CA PHE A 402 -11.37 24.13 -17.89
C PHE A 402 -12.49 24.97 -18.50
N ARG A 403 -12.28 25.42 -19.75
CA ARG A 403 -13.26 26.22 -20.51
C ARG A 403 -14.60 25.50 -20.74
N LEU A 404 -14.55 24.18 -20.72
CA LEU A 404 -15.68 23.26 -20.80
C LEU A 404 -15.53 22.30 -19.61
N GLU A 405 -16.63 21.92 -18.96
CA GLU A 405 -16.56 20.84 -17.97
C GLU A 405 -16.24 19.53 -18.70
N PRO A 406 -15.14 18.83 -18.36
CA PRO A 406 -14.89 17.51 -18.90
C PRO A 406 -16.01 16.59 -18.41
N ARG A 407 -16.81 16.08 -19.34
CA ARG A 407 -17.70 14.96 -19.08
C ARG A 407 -16.85 13.71 -19.22
N PRO A 408 -16.57 12.94 -18.15
CA PRO A 408 -15.99 11.62 -18.31
C PRO A 408 -17.03 10.77 -19.03
N GLU A 409 -16.76 10.43 -20.29
CA GLU A 409 -17.55 9.44 -21.01
C GLU A 409 -17.37 8.09 -20.30
N GLN A 410 -18.49 7.48 -19.90
CA GLN A 410 -18.48 6.12 -19.39
C GLN A 410 -18.33 5.17 -20.58
N PRO A 411 -17.53 4.09 -20.49
CA PRO A 411 -17.45 3.10 -21.56
C PRO A 411 -18.82 2.46 -21.77
N ARG A 412 -19.11 2.02 -23.00
CA ARG A 412 -20.41 1.42 -23.39
C ARG A 412 -20.84 0.27 -22.48
N ILE A 413 -19.89 -0.51 -21.96
CA ILE A 413 -20.15 -1.59 -21.01
C ILE A 413 -20.85 -1.12 -19.73
N ALA A 414 -20.66 0.12 -19.28
CA ALA A 414 -21.33 0.65 -18.09
C ALA A 414 -22.86 0.78 -18.27
N ALA A 415 -23.35 0.88 -19.52
CA ALA A 415 -24.76 0.76 -19.84
C ALA A 415 -25.18 -0.70 -20.01
N LEU A 416 -24.39 -1.52 -20.72
CA LEU A 416 -24.70 -2.93 -20.94
C LEU A 416 -24.79 -3.74 -19.65
N SER A 417 -23.92 -3.47 -18.66
CA SER A 417 -23.98 -4.11 -17.33
C SER A 417 -25.28 -3.80 -16.58
N GLN A 418 -26.00 -2.73 -16.94
CA GLN A 418 -27.30 -2.38 -16.35
C GLN A 418 -28.48 -2.99 -17.14
N THR A 419 -28.29 -3.31 -18.43
CA THR A 419 -29.32 -3.89 -19.30
C THR A 419 -29.19 -5.40 -19.49
N GLY A 420 -28.09 -6.01 -19.02
CA GLY A 420 -27.74 -7.41 -19.19
C GLY A 420 -26.73 -7.63 -20.32
N LEU A 421 -25.74 -8.50 -20.08
CA LEU A 421 -24.78 -8.99 -21.07
C LEU A 421 -24.88 -10.53 -21.12
N SER A 422 -25.18 -11.08 -22.29
CA SER A 422 -25.32 -12.54 -22.49
C SER A 422 -23.99 -13.23 -22.79
N LEU A 423 -23.86 -14.50 -22.42
CA LEU A 423 -22.77 -15.35 -22.88
C LEU A 423 -22.86 -15.57 -24.40
N GLU A 424 -24.05 -15.56 -25.00
CA GLU A 424 -24.23 -15.59 -26.46
C GLU A 424 -23.53 -14.41 -27.18
N ASP A 425 -23.69 -13.19 -26.65
CA ASP A 425 -23.04 -11.98 -27.15
C ASP A 425 -21.53 -12.05 -27.08
N VAL A 426 -21.00 -12.58 -25.97
CA VAL A 426 -19.55 -12.77 -25.79
C VAL A 426 -19.04 -13.84 -26.76
N CYS A 427 -19.65 -15.01 -26.81
CA CYS A 427 -19.22 -16.11 -27.65
C CYS A 427 -19.27 -15.74 -29.13
N THR A 428 -20.27 -14.99 -29.58
CA THR A 428 -20.33 -14.46 -30.96
C THR A 428 -19.13 -13.56 -31.29
N ARG A 429 -18.67 -12.72 -30.35
CA ARG A 429 -17.47 -11.87 -30.53
C ARG A 429 -16.18 -12.70 -30.51
N VAL A 430 -16.06 -13.66 -29.60
CA VAL A 430 -14.85 -14.49 -29.45
C VAL A 430 -14.65 -15.41 -30.66
N TYR A 431 -15.69 -16.13 -31.10
CA TYR A 431 -15.58 -17.11 -32.17
C TYR A 431 -15.90 -16.54 -33.56
N GLY A 432 -16.49 -15.34 -33.65
CA GLY A 432 -16.88 -14.69 -34.92
C GLY A 432 -18.19 -15.25 -35.51
N THR A 433 -18.60 -16.44 -35.08
CA THR A 433 -19.88 -17.09 -35.37
C THR A 433 -20.44 -17.72 -34.08
N PRO A 434 -21.76 -17.95 -33.97
CA PRO A 434 -22.33 -18.73 -32.88
C PRO A 434 -21.79 -20.18 -32.92
N ARG A 435 -20.83 -20.49 -32.05
CA ARG A 435 -20.18 -21.82 -31.97
C ARG A 435 -21.00 -22.83 -31.17
N PHE A 436 -21.84 -22.33 -30.27
CA PHE A 436 -22.81 -23.07 -29.47
C PHE A 436 -23.96 -22.12 -29.12
N ASP A 437 -25.12 -22.67 -28.76
CA ASP A 437 -26.28 -21.89 -28.31
C ASP A 437 -25.96 -21.21 -26.98
N GLY A 438 -25.70 -19.90 -27.03
CA GLY A 438 -25.35 -19.12 -25.85
C GLY A 438 -26.50 -19.02 -24.85
N SER A 439 -27.75 -19.11 -25.30
CA SER A 439 -28.93 -19.17 -24.41
C SER A 439 -28.95 -20.44 -23.55
N VAL A 440 -28.30 -21.52 -23.99
CA VAL A 440 -28.07 -22.71 -23.15
C VAL A 440 -27.01 -22.42 -22.09
N LYS A 441 -26.00 -21.60 -22.40
CA LYS A 441 -24.91 -21.24 -21.46
C LYS A 441 -25.32 -20.21 -20.42
N ASP A 442 -26.16 -19.25 -20.80
CA ASP A 442 -26.83 -18.36 -19.85
C ASP A 442 -27.80 -19.15 -18.95
N ARG A 443 -28.46 -20.21 -19.46
CA ARG A 443 -29.24 -21.14 -18.63
C ARG A 443 -28.38 -22.03 -17.74
N ASP A 444 -27.25 -22.58 -18.21
CA ASP A 444 -26.34 -23.39 -17.38
C ASP A 444 -25.95 -22.62 -16.10
N ILE A 445 -25.51 -21.36 -16.21
CA ILE A 445 -25.13 -20.55 -15.04
C ILE A 445 -26.34 -20.17 -14.17
N GLN A 446 -27.53 -19.91 -14.75
CA GLN A 446 -28.74 -19.57 -13.98
C GLN A 446 -29.37 -20.77 -13.27
N GLU A 447 -29.45 -21.92 -13.95
CA GLU A 447 -30.15 -23.12 -13.47
C GLU A 447 -29.26 -24.00 -12.62
N LYS A 448 -27.99 -24.20 -13.03
CA LYS A 448 -27.02 -25.06 -12.32
C LYS A 448 -26.05 -24.29 -11.43
N GLY A 449 -25.78 -23.02 -11.71
CA GLY A 449 -24.76 -22.23 -11.00
C GLY A 449 -23.33 -22.53 -11.47
N SER A 450 -23.17 -23.28 -12.56
CA SER A 450 -21.89 -23.59 -13.17
C SER A 450 -22.05 -23.73 -14.69
N VAL A 451 -21.09 -23.24 -15.46
CA VAL A 451 -21.10 -23.29 -16.92
C VAL A 451 -19.72 -23.65 -17.48
N ILE A 452 -19.70 -24.51 -18.50
CA ILE A 452 -18.50 -24.81 -19.30
C ILE A 452 -18.63 -24.13 -20.66
N LEU A 453 -17.56 -23.43 -21.06
CA LEU A 453 -17.40 -22.67 -22.30
C LEU A 453 -16.36 -23.36 -23.20
N PRO A 454 -16.79 -24.18 -24.18
CA PRO A 454 -15.88 -25.05 -24.92
C PRO A 454 -14.86 -24.31 -25.78
N GLY A 455 -13.59 -24.69 -25.67
CA GLY A 455 -12.48 -24.22 -26.50
C GLY A 455 -12.31 -22.70 -26.52
N LEU A 456 -12.59 -21.99 -25.42
CA LEU A 456 -12.35 -20.55 -25.28
C LEU A 456 -10.84 -20.23 -25.45
N PHE A 457 -9.99 -21.12 -24.92
CA PHE A 457 -8.52 -21.11 -25.01
C PHE A 457 -7.97 -22.06 -26.09
N ALA A 458 -8.79 -22.63 -26.97
CA ALA A 458 -8.32 -23.52 -28.05
C ALA A 458 -7.29 -22.86 -29.00
N TRP A 459 -7.26 -21.51 -29.05
CA TRP A 459 -6.26 -20.73 -29.78
C TRP A 459 -4.81 -20.95 -29.28
N LEU A 460 -4.61 -21.50 -28.08
CA LEU A 460 -3.28 -21.89 -27.59
C LEU A 460 -2.67 -23.06 -28.40
N GLU A 461 -3.50 -23.80 -29.15
CA GLU A 461 -3.07 -24.84 -30.07
C GLU A 461 -2.82 -24.34 -31.50
N ASP A 462 -3.13 -23.06 -31.80
CA ASP A 462 -2.85 -22.45 -33.11
C ASP A 462 -1.36 -22.57 -33.45
N ASN A 463 -1.05 -22.84 -34.72
CA ASN A 463 0.34 -22.98 -35.17
C ASN A 463 1.08 -21.63 -35.07
N ILE A 464 2.17 -21.60 -34.29
CA ILE A 464 3.01 -20.43 -34.05
C ILE A 464 4.36 -20.46 -34.78
N SER A 465 4.62 -21.42 -35.68
CA SER A 465 5.92 -21.59 -36.35
C SER A 465 6.34 -20.41 -37.25
N ASN A 466 5.47 -19.42 -37.47
CA ASN A 466 5.77 -18.17 -38.17
C ASN A 466 6.04 -16.99 -37.23
N VAL A 467 5.91 -17.18 -35.92
CA VAL A 467 6.16 -16.14 -34.91
C VAL A 467 7.67 -15.99 -34.74
N LYS A 468 8.16 -14.76 -34.94
CA LYS A 468 9.58 -14.43 -34.79
C LYS A 468 10.09 -14.91 -33.44
N GLY A 469 11.14 -15.74 -33.45
CA GLY A 469 11.74 -16.27 -32.24
C GLY A 469 11.27 -17.68 -31.85
N VAL A 470 10.35 -18.33 -32.56
CA VAL A 470 9.90 -19.69 -32.17
C VAL A 470 10.96 -20.75 -32.49
N ASP A 471 11.62 -20.67 -33.64
CA ASP A 471 12.62 -21.66 -34.05
C ASP A 471 13.86 -21.65 -33.13
N GLU A 472 14.38 -20.47 -32.77
CA GLU A 472 15.53 -20.37 -31.87
C GLU A 472 15.17 -20.77 -30.43
N LEU A 473 13.91 -20.55 -30.01
CA LEU A 473 13.40 -21.02 -28.72
C LEU A 473 13.28 -22.55 -28.68
N GLY A 474 12.76 -23.17 -29.75
CA GLY A 474 12.72 -24.62 -29.89
C GLY A 474 14.12 -25.24 -29.91
N ALA A 475 15.07 -24.62 -30.62
CA ALA A 475 16.46 -25.03 -30.63
C ALA A 475 17.11 -24.97 -29.23
N GLU A 476 16.82 -23.93 -28.43
CA GLU A 476 17.31 -23.83 -27.04
C GLU A 476 16.69 -24.87 -26.11
N LEU A 477 15.41 -25.20 -26.29
CA LEU A 477 14.68 -26.21 -25.52
C LEU A 477 14.95 -27.65 -26.00
N GLY A 478 15.60 -27.83 -27.16
CA GLY A 478 15.82 -29.15 -27.78
C GLY A 478 14.55 -29.82 -28.33
N ILE A 479 13.46 -29.05 -28.53
CA ILE A 479 12.15 -29.55 -29.00
C ILE A 479 11.65 -28.72 -30.18
N ARG A 480 10.75 -29.29 -30.99
CA ARG A 480 9.99 -28.51 -31.97
C ARG A 480 8.83 -27.82 -31.25
N VAL A 481 8.79 -26.49 -31.28
CA VAL A 481 7.69 -25.69 -30.75
C VAL A 481 6.70 -25.38 -31.88
N GLU A 482 5.52 -25.95 -31.80
CA GLU A 482 4.45 -25.82 -32.80
C GLU A 482 3.34 -24.88 -32.32
N ASN A 483 3.06 -24.83 -31.01
CA ASN A 483 2.02 -23.99 -30.41
C ASN A 483 2.37 -23.50 -28.98
N LEU A 484 1.52 -22.64 -28.41
CA LEU A 484 1.74 -22.12 -27.05
C LEU A 484 1.48 -23.16 -25.96
N LEU A 485 0.54 -24.08 -26.20
CA LEU A 485 0.18 -25.12 -25.23
C LEU A 485 1.38 -26.01 -24.87
N GLN A 486 2.24 -26.34 -25.84
CA GLN A 486 3.51 -27.04 -25.61
C GLN A 486 4.44 -26.25 -24.66
N LEU A 487 4.62 -24.94 -24.88
CA LEU A 487 5.43 -24.10 -24.00
C LEU A 487 4.84 -23.99 -22.60
N ILE A 488 3.51 -23.94 -22.48
CA ILE A 488 2.81 -23.93 -21.19
C ILE A 488 3.06 -25.24 -20.43
N HIS A 489 2.99 -26.40 -21.09
CA HIS A 489 3.34 -27.67 -20.44
C HIS A 489 4.81 -27.72 -19.97
N VAL A 490 5.75 -27.21 -20.78
CA VAL A 490 7.16 -27.10 -20.39
C VAL A 490 7.35 -26.15 -19.20
N GLU A 491 6.58 -25.06 -19.11
CA GLU A 491 6.59 -24.19 -17.92
C GLU A 491 6.07 -24.93 -16.68
N PHE A 492 4.95 -25.66 -16.79
CA PHE A 492 4.46 -26.50 -15.69
C PHE A 492 5.48 -27.56 -15.26
N ASP A 493 6.15 -28.24 -16.20
CA ASP A 493 7.19 -29.23 -15.91
C ASP A 493 8.38 -28.61 -15.14
N MET A 494 8.76 -27.38 -15.49
CA MET A 494 9.79 -26.62 -14.78
C MET A 494 9.37 -26.25 -13.34
N TYR A 495 8.14 -25.75 -13.14
CA TYR A 495 7.64 -25.48 -11.79
C TYR A 495 7.47 -26.75 -10.96
N ASP A 496 7.05 -27.87 -11.57
CA ASP A 496 6.91 -29.17 -10.91
C ASP A 496 8.29 -29.77 -10.54
N TYR A 497 9.33 -29.58 -11.35
CA TYR A 497 10.71 -29.98 -11.03
C TYR A 497 11.27 -29.23 -9.80
N HIS A 498 10.97 -27.93 -9.68
CA HIS A 498 11.38 -27.12 -8.52
C HIS A 498 10.42 -27.22 -7.32
N TYR A 499 9.35 -28.01 -7.42
CA TYR A 499 8.36 -28.15 -6.36
C TYR A 499 8.78 -29.21 -5.34
N SER A 500 9.07 -28.77 -4.12
CA SER A 500 9.31 -29.66 -2.97
C SER A 500 8.18 -29.49 -1.94
N PRO A 501 7.24 -30.45 -1.82
CA PRO A 501 6.24 -30.43 -0.77
C PRO A 501 6.90 -30.59 0.60
N ALA A 502 6.37 -29.92 1.62
CA ALA A 502 6.76 -30.20 2.99
C ALA A 502 6.33 -31.63 3.37
N VAL A 503 7.19 -32.39 4.05
CA VAL A 503 6.96 -33.81 4.43
C VAL A 503 5.59 -34.03 5.10
N ALA A 504 5.14 -33.07 5.91
CA ALA A 504 3.85 -33.12 6.61
C ALA A 504 2.61 -32.74 5.77
N ARG A 505 2.74 -32.49 4.46
CA ARG A 505 1.62 -32.10 3.57
C ARG A 505 1.75 -32.72 2.19
N ALA A 506 0.89 -33.69 1.90
CA ALA A 506 0.74 -34.26 0.57
C ALA A 506 0.51 -33.18 -0.51
N ARG A 507 1.02 -33.45 -1.72
CA ARG A 507 0.88 -32.56 -2.88
C ARG A 507 -0.60 -32.37 -3.27
N MET A 508 -1.40 -33.43 -3.16
CA MET A 508 -2.81 -33.47 -3.54
C MET A 508 -3.09 -32.94 -4.96
N GLY A 509 -2.17 -33.21 -5.90
CA GLY A 509 -2.21 -32.69 -7.27
C GLY A 509 -2.03 -31.18 -7.44
N TRP A 510 -1.69 -30.43 -6.39
CA TRP A 510 -1.48 -28.98 -6.47
C TRP A 510 -0.02 -28.62 -6.74
N ASN A 511 0.20 -27.65 -7.63
CA ASN A 511 1.49 -26.98 -7.77
C ASN A 511 1.42 -25.63 -7.02
N ARG A 512 1.95 -25.64 -5.79
CA ARG A 512 1.90 -24.51 -4.83
C ARG A 512 3.14 -23.61 -4.87
N SER A 513 4.00 -23.74 -5.89
CA SER A 513 5.06 -22.78 -6.23
C SER A 513 4.68 -21.88 -7.42
N MET A 514 3.79 -22.35 -8.29
CA MET A 514 3.34 -21.66 -9.50
C MET A 514 2.24 -20.64 -9.21
N PHE A 515 2.62 -19.38 -8.90
CA PHE A 515 1.69 -18.27 -8.67
C PHE A 515 1.67 -17.19 -9.77
N HIS A 516 2.79 -17.00 -10.49
CA HIS A 516 2.98 -15.92 -11.46
C HIS A 516 3.63 -16.38 -12.78
N SER A 517 3.47 -17.64 -13.14
CA SER A 517 3.94 -18.18 -14.43
C SER A 517 3.42 -17.34 -15.61
N LEU A 518 4.10 -17.40 -16.76
CA LEU A 518 3.64 -16.76 -17.99
C LEU A 518 2.28 -17.31 -18.42
N ALA A 519 2.03 -18.62 -18.29
CA ALA A 519 0.72 -19.23 -18.52
C ALA A 519 -0.37 -18.61 -17.62
N GLN A 520 -0.06 -18.37 -16.34
CA GLN A 520 -0.98 -17.74 -15.40
C GLN A 520 -1.23 -16.26 -15.75
N GLN A 521 -0.17 -15.50 -16.04
CA GLN A 521 -0.30 -14.11 -16.47
C GLN A 521 -1.12 -14.00 -17.76
N LEU A 522 -0.83 -14.82 -18.77
CA LEU A 522 -1.58 -14.86 -20.03
C LEU A 522 -3.07 -15.13 -19.79
N THR A 523 -3.39 -16.15 -18.99
CA THR A 523 -4.76 -16.55 -18.68
C THR A 523 -5.52 -15.45 -17.91
N ARG A 524 -4.88 -14.81 -16.92
CA ARG A 524 -5.48 -13.72 -16.12
C ARG A 524 -5.67 -12.43 -16.91
N GLN A 525 -4.92 -12.25 -18.00
CA GLN A 525 -4.97 -11.08 -18.86
C GLN A 525 -5.79 -11.32 -20.15
N ASP A 526 -6.33 -12.53 -20.37
CA ASP A 526 -7.09 -12.87 -21.58
C ASP A 526 -8.44 -12.12 -21.63
N VAL A 527 -8.62 -11.37 -22.72
CA VAL A 527 -9.76 -10.47 -22.92
C VAL A 527 -11.06 -11.22 -23.23
N CYS A 528 -10.98 -12.45 -23.75
CA CYS A 528 -12.14 -13.31 -24.00
C CYS A 528 -12.62 -13.95 -22.70
N TYR A 529 -11.67 -14.42 -21.86
CA TYR A 529 -11.96 -14.91 -20.52
C TYR A 529 -12.59 -13.80 -19.66
N TYR A 530 -12.03 -12.59 -19.69
CA TYR A 530 -12.61 -11.41 -19.06
C TYR A 530 -14.05 -11.12 -19.53
N ALA A 531 -14.31 -11.06 -20.84
CA ALA A 531 -15.66 -10.83 -21.33
C ALA A 531 -16.66 -11.91 -20.87
N ALA A 532 -16.24 -13.19 -20.88
CA ALA A 532 -17.07 -14.30 -20.42
C ALA A 532 -17.34 -14.23 -18.92
N TYR A 533 -16.34 -13.85 -18.12
CA TYR A 533 -16.48 -13.67 -16.68
C TYR A 533 -17.47 -12.56 -16.34
N VAL A 534 -17.42 -11.42 -17.04
CA VAL A 534 -18.38 -10.31 -16.84
C VAL A 534 -19.81 -10.69 -17.25
N ALA A 535 -19.98 -11.46 -18.33
CA ALA A 535 -21.30 -11.96 -18.72
C ALA A 535 -21.87 -12.97 -17.70
N ALA A 536 -21.05 -13.88 -17.18
CA ALA A 536 -21.47 -14.89 -16.21
C ALA A 536 -21.67 -14.35 -14.78
N ARG A 537 -21.09 -13.20 -14.42
CA ARG A 537 -21.27 -12.59 -13.08
C ARG A 537 -22.73 -12.12 -12.92
N PRO A 538 -23.43 -12.46 -11.81
CA PRO A 538 -24.82 -12.03 -11.61
C PRO A 538 -25.03 -10.52 -11.48
N ASP A 539 -23.98 -9.75 -11.18
CA ASP A 539 -23.98 -8.29 -11.10
C ASP A 539 -23.43 -7.59 -12.36
N HIS A 540 -22.99 -8.37 -13.37
CA HIS A 540 -22.29 -7.92 -14.57
C HIS A 540 -21.15 -6.91 -14.30
N ALA A 541 -20.49 -7.01 -13.15
CA ALA A 541 -19.45 -6.05 -12.77
C ALA A 541 -18.22 -6.16 -13.70
N TRP A 542 -17.93 -5.07 -14.41
CA TRP A 542 -16.89 -5.03 -15.45
C TRP A 542 -15.53 -4.50 -14.98
N ARG A 543 -15.46 -3.76 -13.88
CA ARG A 543 -14.19 -3.28 -13.29
C ARG A 543 -13.60 -4.39 -12.43
N LEU A 544 -12.73 -5.21 -12.99
CA LEU A 544 -12.21 -6.41 -12.34
C LEU A 544 -10.70 -6.33 -12.06
N ILE A 545 -10.21 -7.05 -11.05
CA ILE A 545 -8.79 -7.31 -10.83
C ILE A 545 -8.58 -8.79 -10.53
N SER A 546 -7.54 -9.38 -11.13
CA SER A 546 -7.21 -10.79 -10.93
C SER A 546 -6.41 -11.03 -9.67
N PHE A 547 -6.72 -12.10 -8.96
CA PHE A 547 -5.91 -12.56 -7.84
C PHE A 547 -4.80 -13.51 -8.31
N PRO A 548 -3.55 -13.33 -7.83
CA PRO A 548 -2.55 -14.38 -7.84
C PRO A 548 -3.04 -15.60 -7.04
N TYR A 549 -2.99 -16.78 -7.65
CA TYR A 549 -3.46 -18.04 -7.07
C TYR A 549 -2.66 -19.21 -7.65
N TYR A 550 -2.53 -20.30 -6.89
CA TYR A 550 -1.77 -21.50 -7.30
C TYR A 550 -2.49 -22.32 -8.39
N THR A 551 -1.81 -23.32 -8.97
CA THR A 551 -2.34 -24.15 -10.07
C THR A 551 -2.52 -25.61 -9.64
N LYS A 552 -3.33 -26.36 -10.41
CA LYS A 552 -3.38 -27.83 -10.34
C LYS A 552 -2.42 -28.41 -11.39
N SER A 553 -1.60 -29.39 -11.00
CA SER A 553 -0.74 -30.20 -11.86
C SER A 553 -0.70 -31.61 -11.28
N ALA A 554 -1.83 -32.32 -11.42
CA ALA A 554 -2.02 -33.63 -10.82
C ALA A 554 -1.53 -34.74 -11.76
N TYR A 555 -0.76 -35.68 -11.22
CA TYR A 555 -0.21 -36.85 -11.92
C TYR A 555 -1.04 -38.11 -11.64
N PRO A 556 -1.01 -39.12 -12.52
CA PRO A 556 -1.70 -40.39 -12.30
C PRO A 556 -1.38 -41.00 -10.93
N GLY A 557 -2.41 -41.37 -10.18
CA GLY A 557 -2.30 -41.95 -8.84
C GLY A 557 -2.14 -40.95 -7.69
N GLU A 558 -2.03 -39.65 -7.95
CA GLU A 558 -2.12 -38.65 -6.88
C GLU A 558 -3.56 -38.54 -6.38
N ASP A 559 -3.76 -38.62 -5.06
CA ASP A 559 -5.04 -38.29 -4.45
C ASP A 559 -5.36 -36.81 -4.73
N THR A 560 -6.55 -36.54 -5.26
CA THR A 560 -7.05 -35.18 -5.44
C THR A 560 -8.51 -35.03 -5.03
N GLU A 561 -9.05 -35.98 -4.25
CA GLU A 561 -10.45 -35.91 -3.82
C GLU A 561 -10.62 -34.88 -2.70
N PHE A 562 -11.56 -33.96 -2.90
CA PHE A 562 -12.04 -33.02 -1.87
C PHE A 562 -13.35 -32.37 -2.32
N ILE A 563 -14.17 -31.94 -1.37
CA ILE A 563 -15.41 -31.19 -1.62
C ILE A 563 -15.48 -30.01 -0.64
N HIS A 564 -15.87 -28.83 -1.12
CA HIS A 564 -15.99 -27.62 -0.32
C HIS A 564 -16.93 -26.57 -0.95
N ILE A 565 -17.23 -25.52 -0.19
CA ILE A 565 -17.90 -24.29 -0.62
C ILE A 565 -16.95 -23.12 -0.37
N ASP A 566 -16.82 -22.20 -1.33
CA ASP A 566 -15.90 -21.05 -1.30
C ASP A 566 -16.36 -19.87 -0.41
N LEU A 567 -17.42 -20.08 0.39
CA LEU A 567 -18.05 -19.08 1.24
C LEU A 567 -18.49 -19.68 2.58
N ALA A 568 -18.45 -18.86 3.62
CA ALA A 568 -19.18 -19.10 4.86
C ALA A 568 -20.70 -18.99 4.60
N ILE A 569 -21.41 -20.12 4.63
CA ILE A 569 -22.82 -20.21 4.22
C ILE A 569 -23.71 -19.30 5.09
N GLY A 570 -23.54 -19.34 6.42
CA GLY A 570 -24.29 -18.51 7.36
C GLY A 570 -24.12 -17.00 7.11
N ASP A 571 -22.89 -16.54 6.91
CA ASP A 571 -22.59 -15.13 6.60
C ASP A 571 -23.18 -14.71 5.25
N TYR A 572 -23.07 -15.56 4.22
CA TYR A 572 -23.69 -15.30 2.92
C TYR A 572 -25.21 -15.24 3.01
N LEU A 573 -25.85 -16.18 3.72
CA LEU A 573 -27.30 -16.16 3.92
C LEU A 573 -27.71 -14.90 4.70
N ALA A 574 -26.96 -14.46 5.70
CA ALA A 574 -27.25 -13.25 6.47
C ALA A 574 -27.04 -11.93 5.70
N THR A 575 -26.04 -11.87 4.81
CA THR A 575 -25.55 -10.59 4.25
C THR A 575 -25.53 -10.48 2.72
N GLY A 576 -25.64 -11.60 1.99
CA GLY A 576 -25.42 -11.67 0.54
C GLY A 576 -23.96 -11.51 0.09
N ARG A 577 -23.02 -11.39 1.04
CA ARG A 577 -21.61 -11.06 0.78
C ARG A 577 -20.90 -12.15 -0.03
N GLY A 578 -20.14 -11.73 -1.05
CA GLY A 578 -19.33 -12.63 -1.88
C GLY A 578 -20.10 -13.40 -2.95
N GLY A 579 -21.44 -13.37 -2.96
CA GLY A 579 -22.27 -14.13 -3.89
C GLY A 579 -22.19 -13.71 -5.38
N TYR A 580 -21.48 -12.62 -5.69
CA TYR A 580 -21.25 -12.17 -7.07
C TYR A 580 -19.87 -12.56 -7.63
N ALA A 581 -18.97 -13.08 -6.81
CA ALA A 581 -17.72 -13.64 -7.31
C ALA A 581 -18.01 -14.84 -8.23
N LEU A 582 -17.03 -15.25 -9.02
CA LEU A 582 -17.03 -16.55 -9.71
C LEU A 582 -15.70 -17.27 -9.46
N GLN A 583 -15.77 -18.54 -9.14
CA GLN A 583 -14.63 -19.41 -9.34
C GLN A 583 -14.47 -19.64 -10.85
N GLY A 584 -13.24 -19.47 -11.34
CA GLY A 584 -12.88 -19.79 -12.72
C GLY A 584 -11.79 -20.83 -12.80
N SER A 585 -11.85 -21.72 -13.78
CA SER A 585 -10.80 -22.68 -14.09
C SER A 585 -10.63 -22.88 -15.60
N VAL A 586 -9.38 -22.92 -16.06
CA VAL A 586 -8.98 -23.17 -17.45
C VAL A 586 -8.16 -24.46 -17.50
N SER A 587 -8.61 -25.44 -18.28
CA SER A 587 -7.94 -26.74 -18.39
C SER A 587 -6.97 -26.77 -19.56
N PHE A 588 -5.76 -27.28 -19.33
CA PHE A 588 -4.68 -27.40 -20.32
C PHE A 588 -4.45 -28.85 -20.76
N THR A 589 -5.05 -29.81 -20.06
CA THR A 589 -5.12 -31.21 -20.48
C THR A 589 -6.58 -31.66 -20.48
N ASP A 590 -6.87 -32.73 -21.21
CA ASP A 590 -8.21 -33.32 -21.27
C ASP A 590 -8.52 -34.04 -19.96
N GLU A 591 -9.57 -33.61 -19.25
CA GLU A 591 -10.13 -34.33 -18.11
C GLU A 591 -10.87 -35.60 -18.59
N ASP A 592 -11.16 -36.52 -17.67
CA ASP A 592 -12.10 -37.62 -17.89
C ASP A 592 -13.10 -37.72 -16.75
N GLU A 593 -13.99 -38.71 -16.82
CA GLU A 593 -15.03 -38.90 -15.80
C GLU A 593 -14.42 -38.93 -14.39
N ASP A 594 -13.40 -39.74 -14.13
CA ASP A 594 -12.84 -39.97 -12.80
C ASP A 594 -11.70 -39.01 -12.40
N ASN A 595 -11.38 -38.03 -13.26
CA ASN A 595 -10.40 -36.98 -12.99
C ASN A 595 -10.84 -35.64 -13.60
N CYS A 596 -11.95 -35.12 -13.08
CA CYS A 596 -12.53 -33.83 -13.42
C CYS A 596 -12.88 -33.04 -12.15
N SER A 597 -13.56 -31.92 -12.29
CA SER A 597 -14.25 -31.32 -11.14
C SER A 597 -15.64 -31.89 -11.00
N ILE A 598 -16.12 -31.97 -9.77
CA ILE A 598 -17.53 -32.24 -9.46
C ILE A 598 -18.17 -30.95 -8.94
N VAL A 599 -19.43 -30.72 -9.27
CA VAL A 599 -20.23 -29.57 -8.81
C VAL A 599 -21.60 -30.05 -8.38
N LEU A 600 -22.17 -29.45 -7.34
CA LEU A 600 -23.55 -29.70 -6.92
C LEU A 600 -24.47 -28.62 -7.51
N PRO A 601 -25.18 -28.90 -8.62
CA PRO A 601 -25.99 -27.90 -9.29
C PRO A 601 -27.17 -27.46 -8.40
N MET A 602 -27.70 -26.28 -8.72
CA MET A 602 -28.85 -25.65 -8.06
C MET A 602 -28.63 -25.14 -6.62
N LEU A 603 -27.56 -25.53 -5.90
CA LEU A 603 -27.38 -25.07 -4.52
C LEU A 603 -27.04 -23.57 -4.38
N HIS A 604 -26.78 -22.85 -5.48
CA HIS A 604 -26.72 -21.39 -5.48
C HIS A 604 -28.09 -20.72 -5.28
N LYS A 605 -29.19 -21.44 -5.54
CA LYS A 605 -30.55 -20.95 -5.31
C LYS A 605 -30.78 -20.82 -3.81
N ARG A 606 -31.05 -19.59 -3.38
CA ARG A 606 -31.04 -19.19 -1.96
C ARG A 606 -31.96 -20.04 -1.09
N GLU A 607 -33.11 -20.44 -1.62
CA GLU A 607 -34.09 -21.31 -0.94
C GLU A 607 -33.60 -22.75 -0.75
N ILE A 608 -32.72 -23.25 -1.63
CA ILE A 608 -32.12 -24.59 -1.51
C ILE A 608 -30.91 -24.53 -0.58
N LEU A 609 -30.06 -23.49 -0.73
CA LEU A 609 -28.93 -23.24 0.17
C LEU A 609 -29.37 -23.06 1.62
N GLN A 610 -30.50 -22.38 1.85
CA GLN A 610 -31.08 -22.21 3.18
C GLN A 610 -31.48 -23.55 3.80
N ARG A 611 -32.12 -24.45 3.04
CA ARG A 611 -32.45 -25.80 3.53
C ARG A 611 -31.20 -26.61 3.85
N TYR A 612 -30.22 -26.61 2.95
CA TYR A 612 -28.94 -27.28 3.19
C TYR A 612 -28.27 -26.77 4.46
N TRP A 613 -28.22 -25.45 4.65
CA TRP A 613 -27.72 -24.84 5.88
C TRP A 613 -28.53 -25.25 7.11
N ASP A 614 -29.85 -25.24 7.03
CA ASP A 614 -30.73 -25.66 8.14
C ASP A 614 -30.54 -27.13 8.54
N MET A 615 -30.03 -27.99 7.64
CA MET A 615 -29.69 -29.39 7.94
C MET A 615 -28.33 -29.57 8.62
N ILE A 616 -27.37 -28.63 8.49
CA ILE A 616 -25.99 -28.78 8.99
C ILE A 616 -25.56 -27.76 10.05
N LYS A 617 -26.21 -26.59 10.14
CA LYS A 617 -25.77 -25.44 10.95
C LYS A 617 -25.56 -25.70 12.45
N ASP A 618 -26.25 -26.70 13.00
CA ASP A 618 -26.21 -27.03 14.43
C ASP A 618 -25.05 -27.98 14.75
N ASP A 619 -24.33 -28.47 13.74
CA ASP A 619 -23.12 -29.26 13.90
C ASP A 619 -21.88 -28.38 14.15
N PRO A 620 -21.06 -28.67 15.18
CA PRO A 620 -19.90 -27.85 15.51
C PRO A 620 -18.86 -27.77 14.38
N ASP A 621 -18.67 -28.82 13.58
CA ASP A 621 -17.70 -28.87 12.48
C ASP A 621 -18.23 -28.16 11.21
N ALA A 622 -19.55 -28.06 11.05
CA ALA A 622 -20.18 -27.22 10.01
C ALA A 622 -20.28 -25.73 10.41
N SER A 623 -20.35 -25.44 11.71
CA SER A 623 -20.51 -24.08 12.26
C SER A 623 -19.23 -23.21 12.24
N VAL A 624 -18.12 -23.75 11.75
CA VAL A 624 -16.78 -23.15 11.91
C VAL A 624 -16.67 -21.79 11.22
N THR A 625 -16.08 -20.83 11.94
CA THR A 625 -15.85 -19.43 11.56
C THR A 625 -14.80 -19.21 10.46
N GLY A 626 -14.68 -20.15 9.51
CA GLY A 626 -13.76 -20.10 8.38
C GLY A 626 -14.36 -19.40 7.17
N HIS A 627 -13.52 -18.92 6.25
CA HIS A 627 -13.97 -18.28 5.01
C HIS A 627 -14.51 -19.26 3.95
N THR A 628 -14.33 -20.57 4.16
CA THR A 628 -14.70 -21.67 3.25
C THR A 628 -15.15 -22.87 4.09
N VAL A 629 -16.16 -23.62 3.65
CA VAL A 629 -16.69 -24.80 4.36
C VAL A 629 -16.26 -26.08 3.63
N ALA A 630 -15.50 -26.95 4.29
CA ALA A 630 -15.21 -28.29 3.77
C ALA A 630 -16.44 -29.19 3.97
N ILE A 631 -16.75 -30.03 2.98
CA ILE A 631 -17.91 -30.94 3.03
C ILE A 631 -17.40 -32.34 3.35
N ALA A 632 -17.70 -32.80 4.56
CA ALA A 632 -17.42 -34.17 4.98
C ALA A 632 -18.42 -35.16 4.35
N PRO A 633 -18.08 -36.46 4.19
CA PRO A 633 -18.98 -37.45 3.59
C PRO A 633 -20.34 -37.60 4.27
N TRP A 634 -20.46 -37.25 5.56
CA TRP A 634 -21.76 -37.28 6.27
C TRP A 634 -22.64 -36.05 5.95
N MET A 635 -22.04 -34.92 5.53
CA MET A 635 -22.73 -33.70 5.12
C MET A 635 -23.36 -33.81 3.72
N TRP A 636 -23.20 -34.97 3.06
CA TRP A 636 -23.80 -35.25 1.76
C TRP A 636 -24.15 -36.73 1.60
N GLY A 637 -25.44 -37.05 1.57
CA GLY A 637 -25.91 -38.44 1.47
C GLY A 637 -27.34 -38.58 0.96
N PRO A 638 -27.90 -39.81 0.93
CA PRO A 638 -29.20 -40.11 0.32
C PRO A 638 -30.41 -39.36 0.90
N GLU A 639 -30.27 -38.78 2.09
CA GLU A 639 -31.26 -37.89 2.70
C GLU A 639 -31.18 -36.46 2.12
N PHE A 640 -29.98 -35.87 2.07
CA PHE A 640 -29.72 -34.58 1.43
C PHE A 640 -30.16 -34.55 -0.04
N ILE A 641 -29.80 -35.59 -0.81
CA ILE A 641 -30.18 -35.72 -2.23
C ILE A 641 -31.71 -35.72 -2.39
N ARG A 642 -32.42 -36.35 -1.45
CA ARG A 642 -33.90 -36.45 -1.46
C ARG A 642 -34.58 -35.14 -1.05
N GLU A 643 -34.06 -34.45 -0.04
CA GLU A 643 -34.62 -33.20 0.48
C GLU A 643 -34.34 -32.00 -0.44
N LEU A 644 -33.15 -31.97 -1.07
CA LEU A 644 -32.69 -30.88 -1.92
C LEU A 644 -32.99 -31.12 -3.41
N GLY A 645 -33.23 -32.37 -3.81
CA GLY A 645 -33.60 -32.74 -5.17
C GLY A 645 -32.47 -32.61 -6.21
N THR A 646 -31.22 -32.73 -5.77
CA THR A 646 -30.01 -32.54 -6.59
C THR A 646 -28.86 -33.39 -6.04
N ASP A 647 -27.86 -33.72 -6.86
CA ASP A 647 -26.66 -34.50 -6.51
C ASP A 647 -25.46 -34.06 -7.36
N PHE A 648 -24.24 -34.46 -6.99
CA PHE A 648 -23.01 -34.03 -7.67
C PHE A 648 -22.96 -34.47 -9.14
N GLU A 649 -22.79 -33.52 -10.05
CA GLU A 649 -22.54 -33.74 -11.47
C GLU A 649 -21.04 -33.62 -11.80
N ARG A 650 -20.56 -34.46 -12.74
CA ARG A 650 -19.19 -34.37 -13.28
C ARG A 650 -19.10 -33.20 -14.27
N ALA A 651 -18.23 -32.21 -13.99
CA ALA A 651 -17.99 -31.03 -14.81
C ALA A 651 -16.69 -31.18 -15.63
N ILE A 652 -16.67 -32.16 -16.53
CA ILE A 652 -15.51 -32.55 -17.35
C ILE A 652 -15.13 -31.43 -18.32
N CYS A 653 -13.91 -30.92 -18.21
CA CYS A 653 -13.36 -29.90 -19.11
C CYS A 653 -12.28 -30.50 -20.04
N MET A 654 -12.40 -30.28 -21.35
CA MET A 654 -11.34 -30.62 -22.31
C MET A 654 -10.23 -29.56 -22.28
N LYS A 655 -9.08 -29.83 -22.91
CA LYS A 655 -8.04 -28.81 -23.08
C LYS A 655 -8.59 -27.57 -23.81
N GLY A 656 -8.27 -26.39 -23.29
CA GLY A 656 -8.77 -25.12 -23.80
C GLY A 656 -10.20 -24.76 -23.39
N ASP A 657 -10.91 -25.62 -22.65
CA ASP A 657 -12.20 -25.30 -22.04
C ASP A 657 -12.04 -24.43 -20.80
N VAL A 658 -13.11 -23.70 -20.49
CA VAL A 658 -13.22 -22.86 -19.29
C VAL A 658 -14.47 -23.24 -18.52
N ARG A 659 -14.35 -23.48 -17.22
CA ARG A 659 -15.48 -23.53 -16.29
C ARG A 659 -15.56 -22.23 -15.49
N LEU A 660 -16.77 -21.71 -15.37
CA LEU A 660 -17.13 -20.65 -14.42
C LEU A 660 -18.20 -21.19 -13.46
N THR A 661 -18.03 -20.98 -12.16
CA THR A 661 -18.88 -21.56 -11.11
C THR A 661 -19.18 -20.52 -10.03
N LEU A 662 -20.43 -20.43 -9.58
CA LEU A 662 -20.81 -19.54 -8.48
C LEU A 662 -20.23 -20.06 -7.15
N PRO A 663 -19.71 -19.17 -6.28
CA PRO A 663 -18.99 -19.55 -5.05
C PRO A 663 -19.87 -20.20 -3.98
N THR A 664 -21.19 -20.11 -4.15
CA THR A 664 -22.22 -20.78 -3.33
C THR A 664 -22.46 -22.25 -3.72
N ILE A 665 -21.89 -22.71 -4.83
CA ILE A 665 -22.01 -24.11 -5.29
C ILE A 665 -20.96 -24.97 -4.57
N PRO A 666 -21.37 -26.03 -3.85
CA PRO A 666 -20.45 -27.09 -3.46
C PRO A 666 -19.75 -27.68 -4.67
N HIS A 667 -18.44 -27.75 -4.61
CA HIS A 667 -17.66 -28.29 -5.70
C HIS A 667 -16.31 -28.79 -5.19
N GLY A 668 -15.59 -29.44 -6.09
CA GLY A 668 -14.26 -29.94 -5.78
C GLY A 668 -13.66 -30.71 -6.93
N SER A 669 -13.07 -31.84 -6.59
CA SER A 669 -12.49 -32.79 -7.53
C SER A 669 -12.75 -34.20 -7.02
N ASN A 670 -12.94 -35.12 -7.94
CA ASN A 670 -12.78 -36.54 -7.65
C ASN A 670 -11.29 -36.92 -7.65
N GLY A 671 -11.01 -38.14 -7.23
CA GLY A 671 -9.68 -38.74 -7.21
C GLY A 671 -9.74 -40.26 -7.01
N PRO A 672 -8.58 -40.93 -7.01
CA PRO A 672 -7.26 -40.39 -7.38
C PRO A 672 -7.20 -40.01 -8.87
N ALA A 673 -6.29 -39.11 -9.24
CA ALA A 673 -6.17 -38.66 -10.63
C ALA A 673 -5.81 -39.84 -11.56
N THR A 674 -6.59 -40.02 -12.63
CA THR A 674 -6.40 -41.09 -13.64
C THR A 674 -5.35 -40.75 -14.70
N ARG A 675 -5.09 -39.45 -14.91
CA ARG A 675 -4.27 -38.88 -15.99
C ARG A 675 -3.66 -37.54 -15.55
N LEU A 676 -2.72 -37.02 -16.34
CA LEU A 676 -2.17 -35.68 -16.10
C LEU A 676 -3.28 -34.62 -16.20
N ARG A 677 -3.54 -33.89 -15.10
CA ARG A 677 -4.53 -32.81 -15.04
C ARG A 677 -3.89 -31.48 -14.68
N ARG A 678 -3.79 -30.58 -15.67
CA ARG A 678 -3.23 -29.24 -15.52
C ARG A 678 -4.30 -28.17 -15.67
N THR A 679 -4.44 -27.33 -14.64
CA THR A 679 -5.52 -26.34 -14.55
C THR A 679 -5.01 -25.06 -13.89
N ILE A 680 -5.31 -23.90 -14.50
CA ILE A 680 -5.09 -22.58 -13.90
C ILE A 680 -6.43 -22.03 -13.42
N MET A 681 -6.46 -21.38 -12.26
CA MET A 681 -7.68 -20.86 -11.66
C MET A 681 -7.67 -19.32 -11.60
N PRO A 682 -8.03 -18.63 -12.69
CA PRO A 682 -8.05 -17.16 -12.76
C PRO A 682 -9.31 -16.58 -12.09
N TRP A 683 -9.19 -16.12 -10.84
CA TRP A 683 -10.29 -15.48 -10.10
C TRP A 683 -10.20 -13.97 -10.23
N PHE A 684 -11.34 -13.30 -10.43
CA PHE A 684 -11.43 -11.84 -10.60
C PHE A 684 -12.36 -11.22 -9.55
N GLY A 685 -11.84 -10.27 -8.77
CA GLY A 685 -12.63 -9.48 -7.83
C GLY A 685 -13.09 -8.17 -8.45
N PHE A 686 -14.32 -7.74 -8.13
CA PHE A 686 -14.83 -6.42 -8.50
C PHE A 686 -14.09 -5.29 -7.74
N VAL A 687 -13.76 -4.24 -8.48
CA VAL A 687 -13.09 -3.02 -8.03
C VAL A 687 -14.10 -1.86 -8.01
N HIS A 688 -14.28 -1.27 -6.83
CA HIS A 688 -15.17 -0.11 -6.64
C HIS A 688 -14.66 1.16 -7.35
N GLU A 689 -15.52 2.18 -7.44
CA GLU A 689 -15.27 3.41 -8.21
C GLU A 689 -14.05 4.22 -7.74
N ASP A 690 -13.68 4.06 -6.46
CA ASP A 690 -12.48 4.66 -5.89
C ASP A 690 -11.16 4.04 -6.39
N HIS A 691 -11.23 2.93 -7.14
CA HIS A 691 -10.10 2.12 -7.59
C HIS A 691 -9.20 1.64 -6.45
N GLU A 692 -9.78 1.39 -5.27
CA GLU A 692 -9.04 0.91 -4.10
C GLU A 692 -9.78 -0.23 -3.39
N ARG A 693 -11.09 -0.11 -3.14
CA ARG A 693 -11.86 -1.17 -2.47
C ARG A 693 -12.24 -2.29 -3.41
N LEU A 694 -12.25 -3.50 -2.87
CA LEU A 694 -12.73 -4.73 -3.51
C LEU A 694 -14.09 -5.14 -2.94
N GLU A 695 -14.82 -6.01 -3.63
CA GLU A 695 -16.11 -6.55 -3.15
C GLU A 695 -16.01 -7.31 -1.82
N THR A 696 -14.92 -8.06 -1.63
CA THR A 696 -14.58 -8.74 -0.37
C THR A 696 -13.49 -7.96 0.34
N ALA A 697 -13.86 -7.17 1.36
CA ALA A 697 -12.92 -6.31 2.09
C ALA A 697 -11.74 -7.06 2.76
N GLU A 698 -11.91 -8.33 3.14
CA GLU A 698 -10.86 -9.18 3.73
C GLU A 698 -9.83 -9.64 2.69
N ALA A 699 -10.15 -9.56 1.39
CA ALA A 699 -9.27 -9.92 0.30
C ALA A 699 -8.18 -8.86 0.02
N GLY A 700 -8.16 -7.77 0.80
CA GLY A 700 -7.22 -6.65 0.68
C GLY A 700 -7.76 -5.51 -0.19
N THR A 701 -6.84 -4.69 -0.73
CA THR A 701 -7.16 -3.60 -1.64
C THR A 701 -6.67 -3.86 -3.08
N TRP A 702 -7.18 -3.07 -4.02
CA TRP A 702 -6.64 -3.02 -5.38
C TRP A 702 -5.13 -2.73 -5.38
N SER A 703 -4.66 -1.85 -4.49
CA SER A 703 -3.24 -1.51 -4.35
C SER A 703 -2.39 -2.70 -3.87
N ASP A 704 -2.91 -3.54 -2.96
CA ASP A 704 -2.22 -4.75 -2.49
C ASP A 704 -2.04 -5.78 -3.63
N ILE A 705 -3.10 -6.02 -4.42
CA ILE A 705 -3.07 -6.97 -5.53
C ILE A 705 -2.25 -6.44 -6.71
N SER A 706 -2.36 -5.14 -7.02
CA SER A 706 -1.51 -4.44 -8.00
C SER A 706 -0.03 -4.58 -7.65
N ALA A 707 0.33 -4.43 -6.37
CA ALA A 707 1.69 -4.66 -5.89
C ALA A 707 2.14 -6.12 -6.11
N ALA A 708 1.29 -7.10 -5.78
CA ALA A 708 1.59 -8.52 -5.99
C ALA A 708 1.88 -8.89 -7.46
N HIS A 709 1.13 -8.33 -8.42
CA HIS A 709 1.41 -8.53 -9.87
C HIS A 709 2.65 -7.79 -10.35
N ARG A 710 2.86 -6.56 -9.89
CA ARG A 710 4.04 -5.76 -10.26
C ARG A 710 5.33 -6.39 -9.74
N ASP A 711 5.33 -6.87 -8.50
CA ASP A 711 6.51 -7.39 -7.84
C ASP A 711 6.64 -8.91 -8.00
N LEU A 712 5.71 -9.55 -8.74
CA LEU A 712 5.59 -11.01 -8.93
C LEU A 712 5.61 -11.79 -7.60
N SER A 713 5.08 -11.19 -6.54
CA SER A 713 5.06 -11.72 -5.18
C SER A 713 3.70 -12.31 -4.83
N LEU A 714 3.64 -13.11 -3.76
CA LEU A 714 2.35 -13.57 -3.23
C LEU A 714 1.50 -12.35 -2.81
N ALA A 715 0.22 -12.36 -3.14
CA ALA A 715 -0.72 -11.44 -2.53
C ALA A 715 -0.81 -11.75 -1.02
N ALA A 716 -1.01 -10.74 -0.17
CA ALA A 716 -1.18 -10.99 1.27
C ALA A 716 -2.39 -11.91 1.55
N LYS A 717 -3.45 -11.76 0.75
CA LYS A 717 -4.75 -12.40 0.88
C LYS A 717 -5.19 -13.03 -0.43
N ILE A 718 -5.91 -14.15 -0.34
CA ILE A 718 -6.62 -14.79 -1.46
C ILE A 718 -8.06 -14.23 -1.55
N PRO A 719 -8.85 -14.53 -2.61
CA PRO A 719 -10.18 -13.93 -2.81
C PRO A 719 -11.17 -14.07 -1.64
N SER A 720 -11.07 -15.15 -0.86
CA SER A 720 -11.91 -15.41 0.32
C SER A 720 -11.47 -14.67 1.59
N GLY A 721 -10.33 -13.97 1.58
CA GLY A 721 -9.78 -13.27 2.75
C GLY A 721 -8.81 -14.11 3.60
N SER A 722 -8.64 -15.40 3.29
CA SER A 722 -7.59 -16.24 3.87
C SER A 722 -6.18 -15.75 3.47
N THR A 723 -5.19 -15.98 4.32
CA THR A 723 -3.81 -15.55 4.08
C THR A 723 -3.09 -16.46 3.08
N CYS A 724 -2.49 -15.91 2.03
CA CYS A 724 -1.92 -16.71 0.93
C CYS A 724 -0.78 -17.64 1.36
N HIS A 725 -0.01 -17.26 2.37
CA HIS A 725 1.08 -18.07 2.94
C HIS A 725 0.63 -19.41 3.55
N VAL A 726 -0.68 -19.61 3.81
CA VAL A 726 -1.21 -20.92 4.24
C VAL A 726 -1.12 -21.97 3.12
N PHE A 727 -1.20 -21.50 1.86
CA PHE A 727 -1.28 -22.33 0.66
C PHE A 727 0.02 -22.37 -0.14
N ALA A 728 0.85 -21.32 -0.12
CA ALA A 728 2.12 -21.27 -0.83
C ALA A 728 3.22 -22.04 -0.07
N VAL A 729 4.13 -22.69 -0.81
CA VAL A 729 5.28 -23.41 -0.21
C VAL A 729 6.49 -22.50 0.03
N GLN A 730 6.68 -21.46 -0.77
CA GLN A 730 7.81 -20.52 -0.67
C GLN A 730 7.31 -19.11 -0.36
N PRO A 731 7.93 -18.36 0.58
CA PRO A 731 7.52 -17.00 0.92
C PRO A 731 8.07 -15.92 -0.03
N TYR A 732 8.80 -16.32 -1.07
CA TYR A 732 9.49 -15.44 -2.02
C TYR A 732 9.06 -15.73 -3.47
N THR A 733 9.27 -14.78 -4.37
CA THR A 733 9.03 -14.92 -5.81
C THR A 733 9.92 -16.00 -6.41
N PHE A 734 9.33 -16.94 -7.16
CA PHE A 734 10.09 -17.99 -7.84
C PHE A 734 11.13 -17.37 -8.81
N PRO A 735 12.45 -17.68 -8.68
CA PRO A 735 13.50 -16.97 -9.41
C PRO A 735 13.40 -16.98 -10.94
N GLY A 736 12.80 -18.02 -11.53
CA GLY A 736 12.58 -18.12 -12.97
C GLY A 736 11.38 -17.31 -13.50
N THR A 737 10.69 -16.52 -12.67
CA THR A 737 9.49 -15.78 -13.10
C THR A 737 9.85 -14.53 -13.91
N ALA A 738 9.22 -14.34 -15.07
CA ALA A 738 9.32 -13.10 -15.87
C ALA A 738 7.95 -12.40 -15.99
N GLN A 739 7.94 -11.08 -16.20
CA GLN A 739 6.69 -10.33 -16.43
C GLN A 739 6.23 -10.45 -17.89
N LEU A 740 4.96 -10.80 -18.10
CA LEU A 740 4.26 -10.67 -19.37
C LEU A 740 3.63 -9.28 -19.47
N THR A 741 4.02 -8.47 -20.46
CA THR A 741 3.57 -7.07 -20.61
C THR A 741 3.21 -6.72 -22.06
N GLY A 742 2.52 -5.60 -22.26
CA GLY A 742 2.22 -5.08 -23.60
C GLY A 742 1.17 -5.90 -24.36
N LEU A 743 0.22 -6.49 -23.64
CA LEU A 743 -0.91 -7.24 -24.22
C LEU A 743 -2.05 -6.31 -24.66
N GLY A 744 -2.38 -5.30 -23.86
CA GLY A 744 -3.47 -4.34 -24.11
C GLY A 744 -3.84 -3.58 -22.83
N ALA A 745 -4.59 -2.50 -22.95
CA ALA A 745 -5.03 -1.69 -21.81
C ALA A 745 -5.98 -2.46 -20.86
N ILE A 746 -6.95 -3.22 -21.38
CA ILE A 746 -7.80 -4.11 -20.56
C ILE A 746 -6.95 -5.15 -19.84
N ALA A 747 -6.02 -5.79 -20.57
CA ALA A 747 -5.11 -6.78 -20.03
C ALA A 747 -4.24 -6.21 -18.89
N ASP A 748 -3.74 -4.97 -19.01
CA ASP A 748 -2.97 -4.32 -17.96
C ASP A 748 -3.86 -3.81 -16.79
N ALA A 749 -5.14 -3.51 -17.03
CA ALA A 749 -6.11 -3.17 -15.98
C ALA A 749 -6.44 -4.39 -15.09
N LEU A 750 -6.59 -5.57 -15.70
CA LEU A 750 -6.87 -6.85 -15.00
C LEU A 750 -5.77 -7.26 -14.01
N VAL A 751 -4.54 -6.80 -14.19
CA VAL A 751 -3.40 -7.02 -13.27
C VAL A 751 -3.00 -5.75 -12.51
N GLY A 752 -3.87 -4.72 -12.51
CA GLY A 752 -3.69 -3.51 -11.70
C GLY A 752 -2.52 -2.60 -12.12
N ARG A 753 -2.02 -2.70 -13.36
CA ARG A 753 -0.97 -1.80 -13.88
C ARG A 753 -1.53 -0.45 -14.34
N VAL A 754 -2.78 -0.43 -14.80
CA VAL A 754 -3.54 0.79 -15.13
C VAL A 754 -4.92 0.76 -14.45
N LYS A 755 -5.60 1.91 -14.39
CA LYS A 755 -6.95 2.01 -13.82
C LYS A 755 -8.01 1.84 -14.89
N TRP A 756 -9.17 1.31 -14.51
CA TRP A 756 -10.34 1.19 -15.40
C TRP A 756 -10.88 2.54 -15.90
N SER A 757 -10.58 3.65 -15.21
CA SER A 757 -10.88 5.01 -15.66
C SER A 757 -9.89 5.59 -16.69
N GLU A 758 -8.83 4.88 -17.08
CA GLU A 758 -7.91 5.38 -18.10
C GLU A 758 -8.54 5.34 -19.50
N TRP A 759 -8.25 6.36 -20.30
CA TRP A 759 -8.85 6.50 -21.64
C TRP A 759 -8.53 5.32 -22.55
N CYS A 760 -7.31 4.78 -22.50
CA CYS A 760 -6.92 3.61 -23.30
C CYS A 760 -7.74 2.36 -22.96
N VAL A 761 -8.13 2.16 -21.69
CA VAL A 761 -9.01 1.06 -21.27
C VAL A 761 -10.43 1.30 -21.78
N THR A 762 -10.91 2.53 -21.71
CA THR A 762 -12.23 2.94 -22.24
C THR A 762 -12.33 2.64 -23.75
N VAL A 763 -11.31 2.99 -24.54
CA VAL A 763 -11.28 2.71 -25.98
C VAL A 763 -11.29 1.20 -26.30
N GLU A 764 -10.52 0.38 -25.57
CA GLU A 764 -10.55 -1.08 -25.79
C GLU A 764 -11.88 -1.70 -25.36
N LEU A 765 -12.51 -1.21 -24.29
CA LEU A 765 -13.84 -1.65 -23.84
C LEU A 765 -14.93 -1.32 -24.86
N ASP A 766 -14.88 -0.14 -25.48
CA ASP A 766 -15.82 0.28 -26.51
C ASP A 766 -15.68 -0.50 -27.82
N ILE A 767 -14.51 -1.10 -28.08
CA ILE A 767 -14.32 -2.07 -29.18
C ILE A 767 -14.87 -3.44 -28.76
N LEU A 768 -14.45 -3.97 -27.61
CA LEU A 768 -14.81 -5.33 -27.16
C LEU A 768 -16.31 -5.48 -26.90
N PHE A 769 -16.94 -4.48 -26.28
CA PHE A 769 -18.38 -4.45 -25.97
C PHE A 769 -19.16 -3.47 -26.86
N GLY A 770 -18.58 -3.08 -27.99
CA GLY A 770 -19.25 -2.29 -29.01
C GLY A 770 -20.42 -3.04 -29.69
N GLU A 771 -21.22 -2.29 -30.43
CA GLU A 771 -22.29 -2.83 -31.29
C GLU A 771 -21.72 -3.67 -32.44
N ASP A 772 -20.55 -3.30 -32.96
CA ASP A 772 -19.86 -4.02 -34.03
C ASP A 772 -19.15 -5.27 -33.49
N ARG A 773 -19.89 -6.39 -33.51
CA ARG A 773 -19.39 -7.72 -33.14
C ARG A 773 -18.21 -8.18 -34.01
N HIS A 774 -18.09 -7.71 -35.26
CA HIS A 774 -17.01 -8.09 -36.17
C HIS A 774 -15.71 -7.32 -35.85
N ALA A 775 -15.80 -6.03 -35.57
CA ALA A 775 -14.66 -5.24 -35.08
C ALA A 775 -14.10 -5.81 -33.76
N ALA A 776 -14.97 -6.22 -32.83
CA ALA A 776 -14.55 -6.92 -31.61
C ALA A 776 -13.79 -8.23 -31.92
N HIS A 777 -14.28 -9.03 -32.86
CA HIS A 777 -13.66 -10.30 -33.27
C HIS A 777 -12.28 -10.11 -33.91
N GLU A 778 -12.13 -9.17 -34.85
CA GLU A 778 -10.83 -8.88 -35.47
C GLU A 778 -9.84 -8.28 -34.47
N TRP A 779 -10.31 -7.45 -33.53
CA TRP A 779 -9.49 -6.94 -32.43
C TRP A 779 -9.01 -8.07 -31.50
N ILE A 780 -9.87 -9.03 -31.15
CA ILE A 780 -9.50 -10.24 -30.38
C ILE A 780 -8.42 -11.04 -31.12
N LYS A 781 -8.54 -11.23 -32.44
CA LYS A 781 -7.51 -11.90 -33.26
C LYS A 781 -6.17 -11.16 -33.26
N MET A 782 -6.20 -9.82 -33.31
CA MET A 782 -5.01 -8.99 -33.17
C MET A 782 -4.39 -9.09 -31.76
N TRP A 783 -5.23 -9.11 -30.72
CA TRP A 783 -4.80 -9.29 -29.33
C TRP A 783 -4.10 -10.64 -29.14
N ARG A 784 -4.70 -11.75 -29.60
CA ARG A 784 -4.13 -13.10 -29.50
C ARG A 784 -2.77 -13.20 -30.19
N ARG A 785 -2.63 -12.71 -31.42
CA ARG A 785 -1.33 -12.65 -32.13
C ARG A 785 -0.26 -11.87 -31.35
N ARG A 786 -0.64 -10.74 -30.73
CA ARG A 786 0.25 -9.94 -29.88
C ARG A 786 0.64 -10.71 -28.62
N ALA A 787 -0.31 -11.39 -27.99
CA ALA A 787 -0.08 -12.20 -26.80
C ALA A 787 0.86 -13.38 -27.07
N THR A 788 0.69 -14.10 -28.19
CA THR A 788 1.61 -15.14 -28.64
C THR A 788 3.04 -14.62 -28.79
N ALA A 789 3.22 -13.50 -29.50
CA ALA A 789 4.54 -12.92 -29.71
C ALA A 789 5.22 -12.49 -28.39
N ARG A 790 4.46 -11.86 -27.49
CA ARG A 790 4.96 -11.46 -26.16
C ARG A 790 5.25 -12.65 -25.24
N PHE A 791 4.47 -13.72 -25.34
CA PHE A 791 4.73 -14.95 -24.59
C PHE A 791 6.04 -15.61 -25.03
N VAL A 792 6.25 -15.79 -26.34
CA VAL A 792 7.49 -16.36 -26.92
C VAL A 792 8.73 -15.51 -26.61
N GLU A 793 8.58 -14.19 -26.55
CA GLU A 793 9.62 -13.26 -26.11
C GLU A 793 9.93 -13.41 -24.61
N ALA A 794 8.91 -13.37 -23.75
CA ALA A 794 9.06 -13.48 -22.30
C ALA A 794 9.55 -14.87 -21.84
N PHE A 795 9.23 -15.95 -22.57
CA PHE A 795 9.65 -17.31 -22.23
C PHE A 795 11.17 -17.48 -22.24
N ARG A 796 11.89 -16.77 -23.12
CA ARG A 796 13.36 -16.70 -23.08
C ARG A 796 13.89 -16.09 -21.79
N SER A 797 13.17 -15.12 -21.25
CA SER A 797 13.53 -14.48 -19.97
C SER A 797 13.31 -15.44 -18.81
N VAL A 798 12.25 -16.27 -18.85
CA VAL A 798 12.05 -17.40 -17.92
C VAL A 798 13.22 -18.38 -17.98
N ILE A 799 13.59 -18.85 -19.18
CA ILE A 799 14.73 -19.76 -19.36
C ILE A 799 16.03 -19.15 -18.82
N SER A 800 16.31 -17.89 -19.17
CA SER A 800 17.53 -17.19 -18.77
C SER A 800 17.61 -16.96 -17.25
N ALA A 801 16.50 -16.55 -16.62
CA ALA A 801 16.43 -16.29 -15.19
C ALA A 801 16.54 -17.60 -14.37
N GLU A 802 15.87 -18.66 -14.82
CA GLU A 802 15.92 -19.98 -14.18
C GLU A 802 17.31 -20.62 -14.29
N LYS A 803 17.94 -20.59 -15.49
CA LYS A 803 19.36 -20.99 -15.67
C LYS A 803 20.31 -20.19 -14.78
N ALA A 804 20.13 -18.87 -14.68
CA ALA A 804 20.97 -18.01 -13.85
C ALA A 804 20.79 -18.25 -12.34
N ALA A 805 19.59 -18.65 -11.90
CA ALA A 805 19.29 -18.90 -10.49
C ALA A 805 19.79 -20.27 -10.01
N TYR A 806 19.70 -21.31 -10.85
CA TYR A 806 19.95 -22.70 -10.44
C TYR A 806 21.20 -23.35 -11.04
N GLY A 807 21.86 -22.72 -12.03
CA GLY A 807 23.12 -23.20 -12.59
C GLY A 807 23.00 -24.58 -13.25
N GLU A 808 23.79 -25.56 -12.80
CA GLU A 808 23.74 -26.94 -13.31
C GLU A 808 22.46 -27.69 -12.85
N HIS A 809 21.80 -27.20 -11.78
CA HIS A 809 20.52 -27.72 -11.29
C HIS A 809 19.31 -27.01 -11.93
N SER A 810 19.51 -26.27 -13.02
CA SER A 810 18.40 -25.67 -13.78
C SER A 810 17.67 -26.73 -14.60
N PHE A 811 16.33 -26.69 -14.57
CA PHE A 811 15.48 -27.52 -15.41
C PHE A 811 15.84 -27.33 -16.89
N PHE A 812 15.98 -26.08 -17.35
CA PHE A 812 16.33 -25.79 -18.74
C PHE A 812 17.79 -26.10 -19.07
N HIS A 813 18.71 -26.06 -18.10
CA HIS A 813 20.07 -26.58 -18.28
C HIS A 813 20.06 -28.09 -18.54
N LEU A 814 19.36 -28.86 -17.71
CA LEU A 814 19.22 -30.31 -17.89
C LEU A 814 18.53 -30.66 -19.23
N MET A 815 17.42 -29.98 -19.54
CA MET A 815 16.65 -30.18 -20.78
C MET A 815 17.50 -29.92 -22.03
N SER A 816 18.16 -28.75 -22.09
CA SER A 816 18.99 -28.35 -23.25
C SER A 816 20.20 -29.27 -23.47
N ASN A 817 20.79 -29.82 -22.40
CA ASN A 817 21.89 -30.79 -22.46
C ASN A 817 21.43 -32.26 -22.57
N LYS A 818 20.12 -32.53 -22.65
CA LYS A 818 19.52 -33.88 -22.67
C LYS A 818 19.93 -34.76 -21.48
N LEU A 819 20.13 -34.12 -20.33
CA LEU A 819 20.44 -34.79 -19.07
C LEU A 819 19.14 -35.30 -18.41
N PRO A 820 19.20 -36.33 -17.54
CA PRO A 820 18.01 -36.85 -16.88
C PRO A 820 17.32 -35.79 -16.00
N ILE A 821 16.02 -35.59 -16.24
CA ILE A 821 15.15 -34.79 -15.37
C ILE A 821 14.34 -35.79 -14.51
N PRO A 822 14.45 -35.75 -13.17
CA PRO A 822 13.68 -36.63 -12.29
C PRO A 822 12.17 -36.44 -12.48
N PRO A 823 11.36 -37.51 -12.55
CA PRO A 823 9.90 -37.37 -12.59
C PRO A 823 9.39 -36.76 -11.27
N PRO A 824 8.68 -35.61 -11.30
CA PRO A 824 8.37 -34.83 -10.09
C PRO A 824 7.42 -35.54 -9.11
N HIS A 825 6.73 -36.61 -9.53
CA HIS A 825 5.84 -37.39 -8.68
C HIS A 825 6.53 -38.56 -7.94
N LEU A 826 7.70 -39.04 -8.39
CA LEU A 826 8.32 -40.25 -7.85
C LEU A 826 9.22 -40.03 -6.62
N MET A 827 9.68 -38.79 -6.37
CA MET A 827 10.52 -38.51 -5.20
C MET A 827 9.71 -38.48 -3.89
N TYR A 828 8.44 -38.09 -3.93
CA TYR A 828 7.68 -37.73 -2.72
C TYR A 828 6.75 -38.82 -2.18
N GLN A 829 6.59 -39.94 -2.89
CA GLN A 829 5.87 -41.12 -2.38
C GLN A 829 6.77 -42.08 -1.58
N LYS A 830 8.10 -42.01 -1.73
CA LYS A 830 9.02 -42.97 -1.08
C LYS A 830 9.35 -42.67 0.38
N ASP A 831 9.23 -41.41 0.81
CA ASP A 831 9.61 -40.98 2.16
C ASP A 831 8.41 -40.92 3.13
N LEU A 832 7.18 -41.17 2.63
CA LEU A 832 6.02 -41.49 3.46
C LEU A 832 6.05 -42.99 3.75
N GLY A 833 6.93 -43.37 4.69
CA GLY A 833 7.35 -44.75 4.89
C GLY A 833 6.22 -45.74 5.17
N ASP A 834 6.41 -46.94 4.64
CA ASP A 834 5.65 -48.17 4.90
C ASP A 834 5.94 -48.73 6.32
N GLU A 835 6.17 -47.85 7.30
CA GLU A 835 6.44 -48.18 8.70
C GLU A 835 5.12 -48.27 9.48
N GLY A 836 4.31 -49.28 9.16
CA GLY A 836 2.98 -49.39 9.77
C GLY A 836 2.13 -50.64 9.53
N SER A 837 2.63 -51.69 8.86
CA SER A 837 1.84 -52.92 8.64
C SER A 837 2.47 -54.25 9.05
N ASP A 838 3.47 -54.25 9.94
CA ASP A 838 3.91 -55.45 10.67
C ASP A 838 3.14 -55.60 11.99
N GLY A 839 1.80 -55.64 11.88
CA GLY A 839 0.91 -56.04 12.97
C GLY A 839 0.79 -57.56 13.00
N GLU A 840 1.58 -58.22 13.87
CA GLU A 840 1.60 -59.68 13.99
C GLU A 840 0.20 -60.28 14.19
N ALA A 841 -0.12 -61.30 13.40
CA ALA A 841 -1.34 -62.08 13.54
C ALA A 841 -1.30 -62.97 14.79
N VAL A 842 -1.65 -62.41 15.96
CA VAL A 842 -1.91 -63.21 17.17
C VAL A 842 -3.30 -63.80 17.09
N GLY A 843 -3.38 -65.04 16.62
CA GLY A 843 -4.62 -65.82 16.59
C GLY A 843 -5.14 -66.12 18.00
N GLY A 844 -6.25 -65.49 18.39
CA GLY A 844 -7.00 -65.82 19.58
C GLY A 844 -8.14 -66.79 19.25
N GLU A 845 -7.94 -68.09 19.47
CA GLU A 845 -9.02 -69.08 19.42
C GLU A 845 -10.02 -68.85 20.56
N ALA A 846 -11.22 -68.35 20.22
CA ALA A 846 -12.34 -68.30 21.16
C ALA A 846 -13.14 -69.60 21.07
N VAL A 847 -12.84 -70.54 21.96
CA VAL A 847 -13.65 -71.75 22.17
C VAL A 847 -15.02 -71.36 22.75
N GLY A 848 -16.09 -71.76 22.07
CA GLY A 848 -17.47 -71.64 22.55
C GLY A 848 -18.35 -72.72 21.90
N GLY A 849 -18.75 -73.73 22.67
CA GLY A 849 -19.61 -74.82 22.20
C GLY A 849 -20.91 -74.94 23.01
N GLY A 850 -21.89 -75.64 22.43
CA GLY A 850 -23.24 -75.85 22.96
C GLY A 850 -24.23 -74.78 22.49
N ASP A 851 -25.34 -75.09 21.81
CA ASP A 851 -25.87 -76.39 21.32
C ASP A 851 -26.47 -76.21 19.91
#